data_AF-A0A933EEK5-F1
#
_entry.id   AF-A0A933EEK5-F1
#
_cell.length_a   1.000
_cell.length_b   1.000
_cell.length_c   1.000
_cell.angle_alpha   90.00
_cell.angle_beta   90.00
_cell.angle_gamma   90.00
#
_symmetry.space_group_name_H-M   'P 1'
#
loop_
_entity.id
_entity.type
_entity.pdbx_description
1 polymer ?
#
loop_
_entity_poly.entity_id
_entity_poly.type
_entity_poly.pdbx_seq_one_letter_code
_entity_poly.pdbx_strand_id
1 'polypeptide(L)'
;AVPRERRSARAHRAQPPAFTAPDAADLVSIGNIEDHLPKVAEADWVIEAITERLDTKQALMARLEAACRPDAIVSTNTSGLSIRGIAEGRSEAFRRRFLGTHFFNPPRYVCLLELIPGADTSPDVLQIVEDFAAHRLGKGIVRAHDTPGFIANRMGTHGFMLAVRLMMEHGLAVEEVDELTGTLLGRPRSATFRTADLVGLDVTAAVADHLTRHLPDDEAQDVFAPPPFVRDMIARGWLGEKSGGGFYRRVGGEIWTLDWERMEYRPRRRPSLPAVEMLRGVHDSGQRLRRVVAGEGRESRFLWDLLSRTLAYAARRVPEIADDIVSVDRATRWGYRWEMGPFQTWDALDVAGIARRLEQEGREVPTTVRAVLSRGAGTFYRWRDGGEEHFDPREDTYRPLKPPPRTVALHTVKARRQVVASNPGASLLDLGDGVSCLEFHSRLNTIGEDILDMLRRSLDEVDARFDALVIGNEAADFSAGANLLLLLMQAQEGNWVELEWAVRRFQNLLVEVRYFPKPVVAAPRGRTLAGGCEICLACPHVQAAGETYMGLVESGAGLIPAGGGTAEMAWRAAACVPSGVPADLLPFMRSAFETVAMARVSTSAQEARRLGFLRATDRITPGEDHLLFDARQAALRLLEDGYAPPAPRRVRVVGERGRAALEAAMYNLRVGGHITEYDEHVGRRLAYVMTGGPAPEDAQVSEAHLLDLEREAFLSLLGEPRTQARMEHLLETGRPLRN
;
A
#
# COMPACT_ATOMS: atom_id res chain seq x y z
N ALA A 1 -19.17 23.94 14.41
CA ALA A 1 -18.50 23.37 13.22
C ALA A 1 -17.22 24.14 12.95
N VAL A 2 -16.10 23.46 12.65
CA VAL A 2 -14.84 24.12 12.25
C VAL A 2 -15.05 24.90 10.93
N PRO A 3 -14.60 26.17 10.81
CA PRO A 3 -14.79 26.99 9.60
C PRO A 3 -14.30 26.33 8.30
N ARG A 4 -15.00 26.64 7.19
CA ARG A 4 -14.88 26.05 5.85
C ARG A 4 -13.45 26.02 5.28
N GLU A 5 -12.73 27.13 5.39
CA GLU A 5 -11.33 27.26 4.95
C GLU A 5 -10.37 26.33 5.70
N ARG A 6 -10.66 26.05 6.98
CA ARG A 6 -9.83 25.17 7.80
C ARG A 6 -9.98 23.69 7.41
N ARG A 7 -11.09 23.26 6.79
CA ARG A 7 -11.27 21.86 6.34
C ARG A 7 -10.51 21.56 5.05
N SER A 8 -10.59 22.45 4.06
CA SER A 8 -9.75 22.37 2.85
C SER A 8 -8.26 22.45 3.24
N ALA A 9 -7.88 23.41 4.10
CA ALA A 9 -6.51 23.50 4.61
C ALA A 9 -6.05 22.24 5.37
N ARG A 10 -6.95 21.54 6.07
CA ARG A 10 -6.64 20.27 6.73
C ARG A 10 -6.38 19.15 5.73
N ALA A 11 -7.13 19.07 4.64
CA ALA A 11 -6.90 18.09 3.58
C ALA A 11 -5.53 18.32 2.89
N HIS A 12 -5.18 19.58 2.61
CA HIS A 12 -3.86 19.94 2.07
C HIS A 12 -2.68 19.64 3.00
N ARG A 13 -2.91 19.66 4.32
CA ARG A 13 -1.90 19.37 5.34
C ARG A 13 -1.95 17.94 5.87
N ALA A 14 -2.85 17.10 5.34
CA ALA A 14 -3.00 15.73 5.79
C ALA A 14 -1.72 14.95 5.52
N GLN A 15 -1.29 14.17 6.51
CA GLN A 15 -0.21 13.20 6.37
C GLN A 15 -0.73 11.83 6.80
N PRO A 16 -0.77 10.83 5.90
CA PRO A 16 -0.38 10.92 4.49
C PRO A 16 -1.34 11.79 3.63
N PRO A 17 -0.91 12.29 2.45
CA PRO A 17 -1.69 13.24 1.64
C PRO A 17 -3.08 12.73 1.23
N ALA A 18 -4.11 13.56 1.43
CA ALA A 18 -5.48 13.21 1.03
C ALA A 18 -5.65 13.17 -0.50
N PHE A 19 -4.91 14.01 -1.22
CA PHE A 19 -4.94 14.11 -2.69
C PHE A 19 -3.75 13.42 -3.32
N THR A 20 -3.96 12.80 -4.48
CA THR A 20 -2.88 12.19 -5.28
C THR A 20 -1.93 13.24 -5.85
N ALA A 21 -2.39 14.47 -6.07
CA ALA A 21 -1.54 15.59 -6.42
C ALA A 21 -2.07 16.90 -5.79
N PRO A 22 -1.21 17.90 -5.54
CA PRO A 22 -1.63 19.15 -4.89
C PRO A 22 -2.78 19.90 -5.58
N ASP A 23 -2.81 19.92 -6.90
CA ASP A 23 -3.84 20.59 -7.73
C ASP A 23 -5.10 19.74 -7.96
N ALA A 24 -5.13 18.47 -7.53
CA ALA A 24 -6.36 17.70 -7.55
C ALA A 24 -7.41 18.33 -6.62
N ALA A 25 -6.99 19.20 -5.70
CA ALA A 25 -7.86 20.05 -4.92
C ALA A 25 -8.65 21.06 -5.78
N ASP A 26 -8.14 21.47 -6.95
CA ASP A 26 -8.83 22.40 -7.85
C ASP A 26 -10.07 21.76 -8.48
N LEU A 27 -10.17 20.42 -8.44
CA LEU A 27 -11.35 19.67 -8.84
C LEU A 27 -12.45 19.66 -7.77
N VAL A 28 -12.20 20.23 -6.57
CA VAL A 28 -13.13 20.18 -5.44
C VAL A 28 -13.83 21.52 -5.24
N SER A 29 -15.14 21.54 -5.50
CA SER A 29 -16.01 22.65 -5.12
C SER A 29 -16.60 22.44 -3.72
N ILE A 30 -16.38 23.41 -2.84
CA ILE A 30 -16.88 23.38 -1.45
C ILE A 30 -18.24 24.08 -1.32
N GLY A 31 -19.11 23.60 -0.43
CA GLY A 31 -20.43 24.19 -0.11
C GLY A 31 -20.92 23.82 1.30
N ASN A 32 -22.15 24.20 1.64
CA ASN A 32 -22.84 23.79 2.87
C ASN A 32 -24.25 23.25 2.53
N ILE A 33 -24.89 22.56 3.47
CA ILE A 33 -26.20 21.95 3.23
C ILE A 33 -27.34 22.98 3.30
N GLU A 34 -27.11 24.17 3.86
CA GLU A 34 -28.12 25.21 3.99
C GLU A 34 -28.29 26.00 2.69
N ASP A 35 -27.20 26.56 2.17
CA ASP A 35 -27.22 27.47 1.02
C ASP A 35 -26.95 26.76 -0.31
N HIS A 36 -26.24 25.62 -0.29
CA HIS A 36 -25.73 24.97 -1.50
C HIS A 36 -26.35 23.60 -1.79
N LEU A 37 -27.34 23.14 -1.02
CA LEU A 37 -28.03 21.88 -1.29
C LEU A 37 -28.56 21.77 -2.74
N PRO A 38 -29.10 22.83 -3.38
CA PRO A 38 -29.57 22.73 -4.76
C PRO A 38 -28.51 22.24 -5.76
N LYS A 39 -27.22 22.39 -5.47
CA LYS A 39 -26.13 21.89 -6.34
C LYS A 39 -26.13 20.37 -6.51
N VAL A 40 -26.73 19.62 -5.57
CA VAL A 40 -26.82 18.15 -5.69
C VAL A 40 -27.69 17.71 -6.86
N ALA A 41 -28.50 18.60 -7.44
CA ALA A 41 -29.26 18.34 -8.66
C ALA A 41 -28.37 18.08 -9.88
N GLU A 42 -27.10 18.50 -9.86
CA GLU A 42 -26.12 18.25 -10.93
C GLU A 42 -25.33 16.94 -10.72
N ALA A 43 -25.46 16.30 -9.55
CA ALA A 43 -24.65 15.14 -9.19
C ALA A 43 -25.27 13.82 -9.69
N ASP A 44 -24.43 12.92 -10.22
CA ASP A 44 -24.81 11.54 -10.53
C ASP A 44 -24.80 10.62 -9.30
N TRP A 45 -23.93 10.93 -8.33
CA TRP A 45 -23.78 10.18 -7.08
C TRP A 45 -23.55 11.12 -5.88
N VAL A 46 -24.38 10.98 -4.84
CA VAL A 46 -24.28 11.72 -3.59
C VAL A 46 -23.94 10.78 -2.44
N ILE A 47 -22.86 11.07 -1.69
CA ILE A 47 -22.43 10.29 -0.53
C ILE A 47 -22.64 11.10 0.75
N GLU A 48 -23.47 10.61 1.65
CA GLU A 48 -23.70 11.20 2.97
C GLU A 48 -22.61 10.74 3.96
N ALA A 49 -21.94 11.68 4.60
CA ALA A 49 -20.94 11.44 5.65
C ALA A 49 -21.01 12.50 6.78
N ILE A 50 -22.23 12.75 7.27
CA ILE A 50 -22.53 13.62 8.41
C ILE A 50 -22.44 12.86 9.75
N THR A 51 -22.77 13.53 10.85
CA THR A 51 -22.74 12.95 12.20
C THR A 51 -23.52 11.64 12.29
N GLU A 52 -23.00 10.70 13.07
CA GLU A 52 -23.56 9.35 13.24
C GLU A 52 -24.80 9.32 14.14
N ARG A 53 -25.89 9.94 13.66
CA ARG A 53 -27.18 10.04 14.32
C ARG A 53 -28.30 9.75 13.33
N LEU A 54 -29.19 8.82 13.69
CA LEU A 54 -30.26 8.36 12.81
C LEU A 54 -31.22 9.49 12.42
N ASP A 55 -31.67 10.28 13.40
CA ASP A 55 -32.59 11.40 13.19
C ASP A 55 -32.03 12.45 12.23
N THR A 56 -30.76 12.82 12.41
CA THR A 56 -30.09 13.78 11.52
C THR A 56 -29.94 13.24 10.10
N LYS A 57 -29.59 11.95 9.94
CA LYS A 57 -29.44 11.31 8.62
C LYS A 57 -30.79 11.20 7.91
N GLN A 58 -31.84 10.76 8.60
CA GLN A 58 -33.21 10.70 8.04
C GLN A 58 -33.68 12.07 7.56
N ALA A 59 -33.46 13.12 8.37
CA ALA A 59 -33.81 14.49 7.98
C ALA A 59 -33.05 14.95 6.72
N LEU A 60 -31.77 14.59 6.60
CA LEU A 60 -30.99 14.89 5.39
C LEU A 60 -31.47 14.08 4.17
N MET A 61 -31.77 12.79 4.33
CA MET A 61 -32.31 11.97 3.24
C MET A 61 -33.60 12.56 2.68
N ALA A 62 -34.45 13.13 3.55
CA ALA A 62 -35.68 13.79 3.11
C ALA A 62 -35.42 15.03 2.24
N ARG A 63 -34.40 15.81 2.59
CA ARG A 63 -33.99 16.98 1.82
C ARG A 63 -33.30 16.59 0.51
N LEU A 64 -32.51 15.52 0.52
CA LEU A 64 -31.87 14.98 -0.69
C LEU A 64 -32.89 14.40 -1.67
N GLU A 65 -33.91 13.69 -1.19
CA GLU A 65 -34.97 13.17 -2.07
C GLU A 65 -35.68 14.27 -2.87
N ALA A 66 -35.87 15.45 -2.27
CA ALA A 66 -36.47 16.60 -2.93
C ALA A 66 -35.51 17.37 -3.86
N ALA A 67 -34.19 17.32 -3.60
CA ALA A 67 -33.19 18.13 -4.29
C ALA A 67 -32.41 17.38 -5.38
N CYS A 68 -32.21 16.07 -5.22
CA CYS A 68 -31.48 15.23 -6.18
C CYS A 68 -32.30 14.98 -7.43
N ARG A 69 -31.62 14.74 -8.55
CA ARG A 69 -32.26 14.17 -9.75
C ARG A 69 -32.95 12.83 -9.43
N PRO A 70 -34.03 12.46 -10.15
CA PRO A 70 -34.72 11.19 -9.97
C PRO A 70 -33.87 9.94 -10.24
N ASP A 71 -32.76 10.07 -10.96
CA ASP A 71 -31.85 8.98 -11.32
C ASP A 71 -30.51 9.04 -10.57
N ALA A 72 -30.27 10.07 -9.75
CA ALA A 72 -29.04 10.18 -8.96
C ALA A 72 -28.98 9.11 -7.87
N ILE A 73 -27.84 8.42 -7.78
CA ILE A 73 -27.57 7.44 -6.73
C ILE A 73 -27.30 8.19 -5.43
N VAL A 74 -27.88 7.74 -4.32
CA VAL A 74 -27.62 8.29 -2.99
C VAL A 74 -27.05 7.19 -2.12
N SER A 75 -25.96 7.45 -1.40
CA SER A 75 -25.43 6.48 -0.45
C SER A 75 -25.06 7.13 0.87
N THR A 76 -24.85 6.28 1.89
CA THR A 76 -24.42 6.71 3.22
C THR A 76 -23.12 6.01 3.62
N ASN A 77 -22.18 6.78 4.15
CA ASN A 77 -20.94 6.31 4.78
C ASN A 77 -21.13 6.09 6.29
N THR A 78 -22.33 5.67 6.71
CA THR A 78 -22.60 5.18 8.08
C THR A 78 -21.62 4.06 8.44
N SER A 79 -21.19 4.01 9.70
CA SER A 79 -20.26 2.99 10.22
C SER A 79 -20.96 1.86 10.97
N GLY A 80 -22.29 1.92 11.07
CA GLY A 80 -23.07 0.83 11.65
C GLY A 80 -24.55 1.10 11.91
N LEU A 81 -25.08 2.29 11.59
CA LEU A 81 -26.53 2.51 11.60
C LEU A 81 -27.20 1.75 10.46
N SER A 82 -28.41 1.25 10.71
CA SER A 82 -29.19 0.49 9.72
C SER A 82 -29.48 1.32 8.47
N ILE A 83 -29.17 0.75 7.30
CA ILE A 83 -29.51 1.31 5.99
C ILE A 83 -31.03 1.40 5.83
N ARG A 84 -31.76 0.36 6.26
CA ARG A 84 -33.23 0.39 6.32
C ARG A 84 -33.73 1.54 7.20
N GLY A 85 -33.14 1.71 8.38
CA GLY A 85 -33.50 2.79 9.31
C GLY A 85 -33.27 4.17 8.71
N ILE A 86 -32.12 4.40 8.05
CA ILE A 86 -31.80 5.69 7.43
C ILE A 86 -32.77 6.03 6.28
N ALA A 87 -33.20 5.03 5.51
CA ALA A 87 -34.11 5.19 4.38
C ALA A 87 -35.61 5.23 4.77
N GLU A 88 -35.93 5.14 6.06
CA GLU A 88 -37.30 5.10 6.53
C GLU A 88 -38.09 6.36 6.13
N GLY A 89 -39.33 6.16 5.67
CA GLY A 89 -40.21 7.24 5.20
C GLY A 89 -39.82 7.87 3.85
N ARG A 90 -38.83 7.33 3.12
CA ARG A 90 -38.52 7.74 1.73
C ARG A 90 -39.38 6.96 0.72
N SER A 91 -39.56 7.50 -0.49
CA SER A 91 -40.30 6.84 -1.56
C SER A 91 -39.61 5.56 -2.05
N GLU A 92 -40.37 4.64 -2.66
CA GLU A 92 -39.79 3.45 -3.29
C GLU A 92 -38.73 3.81 -4.34
N ALA A 93 -38.98 4.85 -5.13
CA ALA A 93 -38.04 5.34 -6.15
C ALA A 93 -36.71 5.76 -5.53
N PHE A 94 -36.74 6.42 -4.36
CA PHE A 94 -35.51 6.76 -3.62
C PHE A 94 -34.83 5.51 -3.05
N ARG A 95 -35.58 4.61 -2.40
CA ARG A 95 -35.00 3.40 -1.78
C ARG A 95 -34.34 2.46 -2.80
N ARG A 96 -34.86 2.41 -4.03
CA ARG A 96 -34.25 1.66 -5.16
C ARG A 96 -32.87 2.18 -5.58
N ARG A 97 -32.56 3.45 -5.31
CA ARG A 97 -31.26 4.09 -5.62
C ARG A 97 -30.46 4.48 -4.38
N PHE A 98 -30.82 3.88 -3.23
CA PHE A 98 -30.16 4.11 -1.95
C PHE A 98 -29.43 2.86 -1.47
N LEU A 99 -28.21 3.03 -0.94
CA LEU A 99 -27.40 1.95 -0.36
C LEU A 99 -26.36 2.49 0.65
N GLY A 100 -25.79 1.60 1.46
CA GLY A 100 -24.59 1.91 2.23
C GLY A 100 -23.33 1.80 1.38
N THR A 101 -22.43 2.77 1.51
CA THR A 101 -21.07 2.76 0.92
C THR A 101 -20.08 3.13 2.01
N HIS A 102 -19.67 2.16 2.79
CA HIS A 102 -18.85 2.38 3.98
C HIS A 102 -17.35 2.32 3.62
N PHE A 103 -16.77 3.51 3.43
CA PHE A 103 -15.35 3.75 3.27
C PHE A 103 -14.64 3.79 4.63
N PHE A 104 -13.41 3.27 4.64
CA PHE A 104 -12.55 3.23 5.82
C PHE A 104 -11.53 4.35 5.80
N ASN A 105 -11.28 4.97 6.95
CA ASN A 105 -10.36 6.10 7.05
C ASN A 105 -8.88 5.63 7.18
N PRO A 106 -7.93 6.20 6.40
CA PRO A 106 -8.15 7.19 5.34
C PRO A 106 -8.64 6.56 4.02
N PRO A 107 -9.68 7.14 3.38
CA PRO A 107 -10.39 6.52 2.25
C PRO A 107 -9.55 6.40 0.99
N ARG A 108 -8.42 7.10 0.88
CA ARG A 108 -7.46 6.88 -0.21
C ARG A 108 -6.69 5.57 -0.03
N TYR A 109 -6.22 5.31 1.19
CA TYR A 109 -5.21 4.29 1.48
C TYR A 109 -5.78 2.95 1.95
N VAL A 110 -7.02 2.92 2.44
CA VAL A 110 -7.67 1.67 2.83
C VAL A 110 -8.38 1.08 1.60
N CYS A 111 -8.07 -0.17 1.27
CA CYS A 111 -8.58 -0.84 0.07
C CYS A 111 -10.09 -1.13 0.18
N LEU A 112 -10.57 -1.47 1.38
CA LEU A 112 -11.94 -1.92 1.61
C LEU A 112 -12.99 -0.83 1.32
N LEU A 113 -14.03 -1.22 0.60
CA LEU A 113 -15.35 -0.59 0.59
C LEU A 113 -16.41 -1.67 0.85
N GLU A 114 -17.19 -1.49 1.92
CA GLU A 114 -18.37 -2.31 2.16
C GLU A 114 -19.56 -1.69 1.44
N LEU A 115 -20.21 -2.46 0.56
CA LEU A 115 -21.49 -2.11 -0.04
C LEU A 115 -22.61 -2.81 0.73
N ILE A 116 -23.58 -2.03 1.22
CA ILE A 116 -24.67 -2.51 2.05
C ILE A 116 -26.00 -2.21 1.35
N PRO A 117 -26.48 -3.09 0.47
CA PRO A 117 -27.78 -2.89 -0.18
C PRO A 117 -28.89 -2.98 0.87
N GLY A 118 -29.84 -2.04 0.79
CA GLY A 118 -31.13 -2.19 1.45
C GLY A 118 -32.01 -3.19 0.70
N ALA A 119 -33.13 -3.59 1.32
CA ALA A 119 -34.05 -4.57 0.74
C ALA A 119 -34.61 -4.16 -0.63
N ASP A 120 -34.76 -2.85 -0.87
CA ASP A 120 -35.30 -2.30 -2.13
C ASP A 120 -34.20 -1.87 -3.11
N THR A 121 -32.92 -1.89 -2.73
CA THR A 121 -31.82 -1.39 -3.58
C THR A 121 -31.78 -2.15 -4.91
N SER A 122 -31.78 -1.42 -6.01
CA SER A 122 -31.72 -2.00 -7.35
C SER A 122 -30.39 -2.74 -7.59
N PRO A 123 -30.41 -3.96 -8.16
CA PRO A 123 -29.20 -4.65 -8.60
C PRO A 123 -28.34 -3.82 -9.56
N ASP A 124 -28.97 -3.04 -10.45
CA ASP A 124 -28.26 -2.17 -11.41
C ASP A 124 -27.49 -1.06 -10.69
N VAL A 125 -28.09 -0.46 -9.66
CA VAL A 125 -27.43 0.57 -8.84
C VAL A 125 -26.25 -0.03 -8.09
N LEU A 126 -26.43 -1.22 -7.51
CA LEU A 126 -25.34 -1.93 -6.84
C LEU A 126 -24.17 -2.20 -7.80
N GLN A 127 -24.47 -2.67 -9.01
CA GLN A 127 -23.44 -2.95 -10.02
C GLN A 127 -22.72 -1.67 -10.48
N ILE A 128 -23.45 -0.58 -10.74
CA ILE A 128 -22.84 0.71 -11.13
C ILE A 128 -21.86 1.21 -10.06
N VAL A 129 -22.27 1.16 -8.79
CA VAL A 129 -21.41 1.61 -7.68
C VAL A 129 -20.22 0.67 -7.49
N GLU A 130 -20.43 -0.64 -7.59
CA GLU A 130 -19.37 -1.66 -7.51
C GLU A 130 -18.32 -1.47 -8.62
N ASP A 131 -18.75 -1.32 -9.87
CA ASP A 131 -17.86 -1.13 -11.03
C ASP A 131 -17.09 0.19 -10.91
N PHE A 132 -17.77 1.28 -10.54
CA PHE A 132 -17.12 2.57 -10.36
C PHE A 132 -16.09 2.52 -9.22
N ALA A 133 -16.44 1.94 -8.08
CA ALA A 133 -15.55 1.85 -6.94
C ALA A 133 -14.36 0.93 -7.20
N ALA A 134 -14.55 -0.22 -7.85
CA ALA A 134 -13.46 -1.12 -8.21
C ALA A 134 -12.54 -0.50 -9.27
N HIS A 135 -13.10 0.00 -10.38
CA HIS A 135 -12.30 0.36 -11.55
C HIS A 135 -11.83 1.81 -11.57
N ARG A 136 -12.58 2.75 -10.99
CA ARG A 136 -12.18 4.17 -10.93
C ARG A 136 -11.55 4.55 -9.60
N LEU A 137 -12.05 4.02 -8.49
CA LEU A 137 -11.51 4.32 -7.16
C LEU A 137 -10.46 3.32 -6.69
N GLY A 138 -10.35 2.15 -7.33
CA GLY A 138 -9.38 1.11 -6.95
C GLY A 138 -9.71 0.42 -5.63
N LYS A 139 -11.00 0.32 -5.27
CA LYS A 139 -11.46 -0.29 -4.02
C LYS A 139 -11.68 -1.78 -4.14
N GLY A 140 -11.29 -2.52 -3.11
CA GLY A 140 -11.71 -3.89 -2.88
C GLY A 140 -13.12 -3.90 -2.31
N ILE A 141 -14.04 -4.51 -3.04
CA ILE A 141 -15.47 -4.49 -2.72
C ILE A 141 -15.86 -5.76 -1.97
N VAL A 142 -16.59 -5.59 -0.88
CA VAL A 142 -17.33 -6.68 -0.22
C VAL A 142 -18.80 -6.28 -0.07
N ARG A 143 -19.70 -7.24 -0.19
CA ARG A 143 -21.12 -7.03 0.07
C ARG A 143 -21.43 -7.46 1.49
N ALA A 144 -21.92 -6.53 2.29
CA ALA A 144 -22.29 -6.76 3.68
C ALA A 144 -23.81 -6.69 3.84
N HIS A 145 -24.35 -7.45 4.80
CA HIS A 145 -25.74 -7.35 5.20
C HIS A 145 -25.96 -6.11 6.08
N ASP A 146 -27.19 -5.58 6.08
CA ASP A 146 -27.61 -4.48 6.95
C ASP A 146 -27.76 -4.96 8.41
N THR A 147 -26.63 -5.25 9.03
CA THR A 147 -26.50 -5.68 10.43
C THR A 147 -25.58 -4.72 11.18
N PRO A 148 -25.74 -4.56 12.52
CA PRO A 148 -24.91 -3.63 13.29
C PRO A 148 -23.41 -3.88 13.09
N GLY A 149 -22.70 -2.85 12.62
CA GLY A 149 -21.25 -2.90 12.35
C GLY A 149 -20.82 -3.68 11.10
N PHE A 150 -21.78 -4.08 10.25
CA PHE A 150 -21.53 -4.75 8.97
C PHE A 150 -20.58 -5.95 9.13
N ILE A 151 -19.47 -5.99 8.39
CA ILE A 151 -18.48 -7.07 8.50
C ILE A 151 -17.28 -6.60 9.32
N ALA A 152 -16.56 -5.60 8.81
CA ALA A 152 -15.25 -5.24 9.35
C ALA A 152 -15.37 -4.69 10.77
N ASN A 153 -16.25 -3.71 11.02
CA ASN A 153 -16.39 -3.12 12.36
C ASN A 153 -16.87 -4.17 13.38
N ARG A 154 -17.81 -5.05 13.01
CA ARG A 154 -18.25 -6.14 13.88
C ARG A 154 -17.10 -7.07 14.27
N MET A 155 -16.32 -7.53 13.29
CA MET A 155 -15.17 -8.42 13.53
C MET A 155 -14.02 -7.72 14.26
N GLY A 156 -13.69 -6.50 13.87
CA GLY A 156 -12.60 -5.71 14.41
C GLY A 156 -12.84 -5.31 15.87
N THR A 157 -14.05 -4.84 16.20
CA THR A 157 -14.39 -4.45 17.57
C THR A 157 -14.47 -5.67 18.49
N HIS A 158 -15.04 -6.78 18.05
CA HIS A 158 -15.01 -8.03 18.82
C HIS A 158 -13.56 -8.46 19.12
N GLY A 159 -12.70 -8.52 18.11
CA GLY A 159 -11.30 -8.90 18.27
C GLY A 159 -10.50 -7.96 19.17
N PHE A 160 -10.71 -6.65 19.03
CA PHE A 160 -10.06 -5.65 19.88
C PHE A 160 -10.49 -5.78 21.34
N MET A 161 -11.80 -5.75 21.62
CA MET A 161 -12.28 -5.78 23.01
C MET A 161 -11.96 -7.10 23.70
N LEU A 162 -11.98 -8.21 22.96
CA LEU A 162 -11.52 -9.50 23.49
C LEU A 162 -10.02 -9.46 23.83
N ALA A 163 -9.17 -8.88 22.97
CA ALA A 163 -7.74 -8.75 23.27
C ALA A 163 -7.49 -7.90 24.53
N VAL A 164 -8.26 -6.82 24.74
CA VAL A 164 -8.19 -6.01 25.97
C VAL A 164 -8.53 -6.84 27.20
N ARG A 165 -9.61 -7.64 27.15
CA ARG A 165 -10.04 -8.49 28.28
C ARG A 165 -9.03 -9.58 28.58
N LEU A 166 -8.57 -10.29 27.55
CA LEU A 166 -7.57 -11.34 27.69
C LEU A 166 -6.22 -10.79 28.17
N MET A 167 -5.86 -9.54 27.81
CA MET A 167 -4.69 -8.88 28.38
C MET A 167 -4.80 -8.80 29.91
N MET A 168 -5.95 -8.39 30.43
CA MET A 168 -6.22 -8.30 31.86
C MET A 168 -6.22 -9.68 32.51
N GLU A 169 -6.91 -10.67 31.91
CA GLU A 169 -7.01 -12.04 32.43
C GLU A 169 -5.65 -12.73 32.52
N HIS A 170 -4.79 -12.53 31.52
CA HIS A 170 -3.45 -13.14 31.47
C HIS A 170 -2.36 -12.27 32.13
N GLY A 171 -2.69 -11.08 32.63
CA GLY A 171 -1.74 -10.17 33.27
C GLY A 171 -0.62 -9.71 32.33
N LEU A 172 -0.95 -9.44 31.07
CA LEU A 172 -0.01 -8.96 30.06
C LEU A 172 0.08 -7.43 30.07
N ALA A 173 1.26 -6.91 29.74
CA ALA A 173 1.45 -5.49 29.47
C ALA A 173 1.01 -5.13 28.04
N VAL A 174 0.66 -3.87 27.85
CA VAL A 174 0.24 -3.29 26.55
C VAL A 174 1.26 -3.60 25.44
N GLU A 175 2.56 -3.40 25.70
CA GLU A 175 3.61 -3.70 24.70
C GLU A 175 3.82 -5.19 24.42
N GLU A 176 3.47 -6.09 25.36
CA GLU A 176 3.56 -7.54 25.15
C GLU A 176 2.43 -7.99 24.20
N VAL A 177 1.21 -7.48 24.39
CA VAL A 177 0.08 -7.77 23.51
C VAL A 177 0.34 -7.25 22.10
N ASP A 178 0.90 -6.05 21.94
CA ASP A 178 1.22 -5.51 20.61
C ASP A 178 2.32 -6.33 19.90
N GLU A 179 3.29 -6.89 20.64
CA GLU A 179 4.27 -7.83 20.07
C GLU A 179 3.60 -9.15 19.63
N LEU A 180 2.66 -9.66 20.43
CA LEU A 180 1.95 -10.92 20.14
C LEU A 180 0.90 -10.78 19.03
N THR A 181 0.29 -9.61 18.88
CA THR A 181 -0.83 -9.37 17.95
C THR A 181 -0.45 -8.57 16.71
N GLY A 182 0.81 -8.17 16.58
CA GLY A 182 1.33 -7.47 15.40
C GLY A 182 1.83 -8.43 14.31
N THR A 183 3.08 -8.25 13.89
CA THR A 183 3.68 -8.99 12.77
C THR A 183 3.76 -10.50 13.00
N LEU A 184 3.76 -10.95 14.26
CA LEU A 184 3.71 -12.37 14.59
C LEU A 184 2.50 -13.07 13.94
N LEU A 185 1.32 -12.43 13.99
CA LEU A 185 0.07 -12.92 13.39
C LEU A 185 -0.12 -12.47 11.93
N GLY A 186 0.90 -11.89 11.29
CA GLY A 186 0.75 -11.30 9.96
C GLY A 186 -0.12 -10.03 9.96
N ARG A 187 -0.14 -9.27 11.06
CA ARG A 187 -0.85 -7.99 11.18
C ARG A 187 0.11 -6.80 11.10
N PRO A 188 -0.36 -5.56 10.83
CA PRO A 188 0.50 -4.39 10.75
C PRO A 188 1.30 -4.15 12.04
N ARG A 189 2.42 -3.42 11.93
CA ARG A 189 3.26 -3.02 13.09
C ARG A 189 2.55 -2.12 14.11
N SER A 190 1.38 -1.60 13.78
CA SER A 190 0.51 -0.90 14.73
C SER A 190 -0.27 -1.84 15.65
N ALA A 191 -0.28 -3.15 15.36
CA ALA A 191 -0.84 -4.19 16.21
C ALA A 191 -2.24 -3.84 16.76
N THR A 192 -2.51 -4.08 18.04
CA THR A 192 -3.84 -3.89 18.65
C THR A 192 -3.97 -2.49 19.25
N PHE A 193 -3.11 -2.14 20.20
CA PHE A 193 -3.21 -0.92 21.00
C PHE A 193 -2.70 0.31 20.27
N ARG A 194 -1.59 0.21 19.54
CA ARG A 194 -1.14 1.33 18.71
C ARG A 194 -2.12 1.65 17.58
N THR A 195 -2.84 0.67 17.04
CA THR A 195 -3.94 0.92 16.10
C THR A 195 -5.08 1.69 16.76
N ALA A 196 -5.47 1.35 18.00
CA ALA A 196 -6.47 2.10 18.75
C ALA A 196 -6.02 3.55 19.04
N ASP A 197 -4.73 3.78 19.32
CA ASP A 197 -4.19 5.14 19.48
C ASP A 197 -4.19 5.95 18.18
N LEU A 198 -3.99 5.30 17.03
CA LEU A 198 -4.05 5.93 15.69
C LEU A 198 -5.49 6.32 15.31
N VAL A 199 -6.45 5.44 15.58
CA VAL A 199 -7.88 5.68 15.29
C VAL A 199 -8.49 6.68 16.29
N GLY A 200 -8.19 6.47 17.57
CA GLY A 200 -8.71 7.21 18.69
C GLY A 200 -9.62 6.36 19.58
N LEU A 201 -9.34 6.36 20.89
CA LEU A 201 -10.08 5.54 21.87
C LEU A 201 -11.56 5.93 22.01
N ASP A 202 -11.90 7.20 21.85
CA ASP A 202 -13.28 7.70 21.81
C ASP A 202 -14.07 7.12 20.62
N VAL A 203 -13.45 7.04 19.44
CA VAL A 203 -14.08 6.45 18.25
C VAL A 203 -14.26 4.95 18.43
N THR A 204 -13.20 4.26 18.89
CA THR A 204 -13.25 2.82 19.18
C THR A 204 -14.33 2.48 20.20
N ALA A 205 -14.43 3.25 21.29
CA ALA A 205 -15.47 3.06 22.31
C ALA A 205 -16.87 3.39 21.80
N ALA A 206 -17.04 4.41 20.94
CA ALA A 206 -18.33 4.74 20.36
C ALA A 206 -18.88 3.62 19.46
N VAL A 207 -18.02 2.98 18.65
CA VAL A 207 -18.39 1.81 17.84
C VAL A 207 -18.74 0.63 18.73
N ALA A 208 -17.94 0.37 19.77
CA ALA A 208 -18.22 -0.69 20.74
C ALA A 208 -19.56 -0.50 21.45
N ASP A 209 -19.85 0.71 21.91
CA ASP A 209 -21.12 1.06 22.54
C ASP A 209 -22.31 0.92 21.60
N HIS A 210 -22.11 1.20 20.31
CA HIS A 210 -23.11 0.95 19.29
C HIS A 210 -23.40 -0.54 19.18
N LEU A 211 -22.38 -1.39 19.05
CA LEU A 211 -22.56 -2.84 18.97
C LEU A 211 -23.21 -3.41 20.23
N THR A 212 -22.74 -3.04 21.42
CA THR A 212 -23.32 -3.48 22.71
C THR A 212 -24.82 -3.16 22.83
N ARG A 213 -25.26 -1.99 22.32
CA ARG A 213 -26.67 -1.57 22.36
C ARG A 213 -27.54 -2.25 21.30
N HIS A 214 -26.98 -2.52 20.13
CA HIS A 214 -27.73 -3.00 18.97
C HIS A 214 -27.59 -4.51 18.72
N LEU A 215 -26.84 -5.22 19.56
CA LEU A 215 -26.71 -6.68 19.56
C LEU A 215 -27.01 -7.28 20.95
N PRO A 216 -28.22 -7.05 21.52
CA PRO A 216 -28.54 -7.53 22.87
C PRO A 216 -28.55 -9.06 23.00
N ASP A 217 -28.85 -9.76 21.90
CA ASP A 217 -28.99 -11.23 21.87
C ASP A 217 -27.75 -11.95 21.28
N ASP A 218 -26.67 -11.21 20.98
CA ASP A 218 -25.42 -11.80 20.49
C ASP A 218 -24.67 -12.51 21.62
N GLU A 219 -24.12 -13.70 21.35
CA GLU A 219 -23.45 -14.50 22.39
C GLU A 219 -22.17 -13.86 22.95
N ALA A 220 -21.62 -12.87 22.25
CA ALA A 220 -20.45 -12.08 22.64
C ALA A 220 -20.82 -10.64 23.04
N GLN A 221 -22.09 -10.38 23.40
CA GLN A 221 -22.57 -9.06 23.81
C GLN A 221 -21.70 -8.42 24.91
N ASP A 222 -21.31 -9.24 25.89
CA ASP A 222 -20.49 -8.85 27.02
C ASP A 222 -19.05 -8.50 26.61
N VAL A 223 -18.52 -9.13 25.56
CA VAL A 223 -17.19 -8.85 25.00
C VAL A 223 -17.12 -7.42 24.48
N PHE A 224 -18.16 -6.95 23.78
CA PHE A 224 -18.15 -5.62 23.14
C PHE A 224 -18.02 -4.46 24.12
N ALA A 225 -18.48 -4.59 25.36
CA ALA A 225 -18.44 -3.48 26.31
C ALA A 225 -16.98 -3.07 26.64
N PRO A 226 -16.59 -1.78 26.50
CA PRO A 226 -15.27 -1.32 26.89
C PRO A 226 -15.02 -1.50 28.40
N PRO A 227 -13.88 -2.10 28.81
CA PRO A 227 -13.55 -2.26 30.24
C PRO A 227 -13.42 -0.93 30.99
N PRO A 228 -13.58 -0.91 32.33
CA PRO A 228 -13.57 0.32 33.13
C PRO A 228 -12.31 1.19 32.94
N PHE A 229 -11.12 0.60 32.86
CA PHE A 229 -9.88 1.37 32.70
C PHE A 229 -9.84 2.11 31.35
N VAL A 230 -10.39 1.52 30.28
CA VAL A 230 -10.50 2.18 28.97
C VAL A 230 -11.43 3.39 29.05
N ARG A 231 -12.51 3.31 29.85
CA ARG A 231 -13.38 4.47 30.12
C ARG A 231 -12.65 5.56 30.90
N ASP A 232 -11.84 5.19 31.89
CA ASP A 232 -11.03 6.15 32.65
C ASP A 232 -10.00 6.85 31.75
N MET A 233 -9.34 6.12 30.83
CA MET A 233 -8.47 6.72 29.82
C MET A 233 -9.20 7.80 29.00
N ILE A 234 -10.41 7.50 28.52
CA ILE A 234 -11.23 8.45 27.74
C ILE A 234 -11.61 9.66 28.59
N ALA A 235 -12.03 9.44 29.84
CA ALA A 235 -12.39 10.52 30.78
C ALA A 235 -11.21 11.45 31.07
N ARG A 236 -9.98 10.91 31.10
CA ARG A 236 -8.73 11.68 31.27
C ARG A 236 -8.25 12.38 29.99
N GLY A 237 -8.97 12.23 28.88
CA GLY A 237 -8.59 12.79 27.58
C GLY A 237 -7.42 12.07 26.91
N TRP A 238 -7.11 10.84 27.32
CA TRP A 238 -6.09 10.00 26.68
C TRP A 238 -6.70 9.28 25.48
N LEU A 239 -6.91 10.03 24.40
CA LEU A 239 -7.62 9.59 23.19
C LEU A 239 -6.70 9.05 22.09
N GLY A 240 -5.42 8.83 22.37
CA GLY A 240 -4.43 8.35 21.39
C GLY A 240 -3.53 9.46 20.83
N GLU A 241 -3.03 9.27 19.60
CA GLU A 241 -2.05 10.18 18.98
C GLU A 241 -2.59 11.61 18.82
N LYS A 242 -3.90 11.75 18.55
CA LYS A 242 -4.56 13.05 18.36
C LYS A 242 -4.59 13.94 19.62
N SER A 243 -4.50 13.35 20.80
CA SER A 243 -4.43 14.04 22.10
C SER A 243 -3.04 13.99 22.71
N GLY A 244 -2.05 13.42 22.01
CA GLY A 244 -0.68 13.25 22.49
C GLY A 244 -0.51 12.15 23.55
N GLY A 245 -1.50 11.27 23.74
CA GLY A 245 -1.44 10.17 24.70
C GLY A 245 -2.68 9.27 24.65
N GLY A 246 -2.45 7.96 24.70
CA GLY A 246 -3.44 6.88 24.78
C GLY A 246 -2.85 5.68 25.51
N PHE A 247 -2.83 4.50 24.89
CA PHE A 247 -2.02 3.37 25.39
C PHE A 247 -0.52 3.67 25.37
N TYR A 248 -0.09 4.51 24.43
CA TYR A 248 1.26 5.04 24.30
C TYR A 248 1.28 6.56 24.39
N ARG A 249 2.42 7.12 24.79
CA ARG A 249 2.68 8.56 24.86
C ARG A 249 4.12 8.86 24.47
N ARG A 250 4.36 9.98 23.78
CA ARG A 250 5.73 10.45 23.53
C ARG A 250 6.17 11.45 24.60
N VAL A 251 7.32 11.20 25.23
CA VAL A 251 7.93 12.07 26.24
C VAL A 251 9.41 12.22 25.91
N GLY A 252 9.89 13.44 25.65
CA GLY A 252 11.31 13.68 25.33
C GLY A 252 11.83 12.95 24.08
N GLY A 253 10.94 12.60 23.13
CA GLY A 253 11.30 11.79 21.95
C GLY A 253 11.22 10.27 22.18
N GLU A 254 11.08 9.82 23.42
CA GLU A 254 10.92 8.42 23.79
C GLU A 254 9.44 8.01 23.82
N ILE A 255 9.17 6.72 23.59
CA ILE A 255 7.84 6.14 23.72
C ILE A 255 7.67 5.60 25.14
N TRP A 256 6.61 6.06 25.79
CA TRP A 256 6.14 5.60 27.08
C TRP A 256 4.87 4.78 26.88
N THR A 257 4.67 3.77 27.72
CA THR A 257 3.52 2.85 27.68
C THR A 257 2.69 3.00 28.96
N LEU A 258 1.36 2.89 28.82
CA LEU A 258 0.44 2.86 29.95
C LEU A 258 0.59 1.56 30.76
N ASP A 259 0.81 1.71 32.07
CA ASP A 259 0.51 0.67 33.05
C ASP A 259 -0.99 0.75 33.39
N TRP A 260 -1.77 -0.21 32.91
CA TRP A 260 -3.23 -0.18 33.00
C TRP A 260 -3.75 -0.43 34.43
N GLU A 261 -2.95 -1.05 35.30
CA GLU A 261 -3.32 -1.27 36.70
C GLU A 261 -3.13 0.00 37.52
N ARG A 262 -2.00 0.69 37.32
CA ARG A 262 -1.67 1.93 38.04
C ARG A 262 -2.30 3.17 37.41
N MET A 263 -2.73 3.08 36.15
CA MET A 263 -3.14 4.23 35.34
C MET A 263 -2.04 5.30 35.27
N GLU A 264 -0.79 4.86 35.08
CA GLU A 264 0.40 5.72 34.98
C GLU A 264 1.23 5.35 33.75
N TYR A 265 1.89 6.34 33.13
CA TYR A 265 2.82 6.07 32.04
C TYR A 265 4.21 5.72 32.60
N ARG A 266 4.85 4.73 31.99
CA ARG A 266 6.24 4.37 32.25
C ARG A 266 7.04 4.28 30.94
N PRO A 267 8.38 4.38 30.98
CA PRO A 267 9.20 4.10 29.82
C PRO A 267 8.85 2.73 29.20
N ARG A 268 8.73 2.68 27.86
CA ARG A 268 8.42 1.44 27.15
C ARG A 268 9.54 0.43 27.38
N ARG A 269 9.16 -0.80 27.72
CA ARG A 269 10.10 -1.91 27.84
C ARG A 269 10.10 -2.70 26.53
N ARG A 270 11.25 -3.29 26.17
CA ARG A 270 11.29 -4.26 25.09
C ARG A 270 10.72 -5.58 25.63
N PRO A 271 9.61 -6.11 25.08
CA PRO A 271 9.08 -7.40 25.51
C PRO A 271 10.13 -8.50 25.34
N SER A 272 10.27 -9.35 26.35
CA SER A 272 11.11 -10.54 26.31
C SER A 272 10.19 -11.75 26.38
N LEU A 273 9.71 -12.20 25.22
CA LEU A 273 8.67 -13.22 25.11
C LEU A 273 9.27 -14.50 24.50
N PRO A 274 9.53 -15.56 25.29
CA PRO A 274 10.21 -16.77 24.80
C PRO A 274 9.55 -17.39 23.55
N ALA A 275 8.21 -17.41 23.51
CA ALA A 275 7.45 -17.94 22.38
C ALA A 275 7.72 -17.16 21.07
N VAL A 276 7.94 -15.84 21.14
CA VAL A 276 8.27 -15.00 19.99
C VAL A 276 9.73 -15.21 19.57
N GLU A 277 10.64 -15.34 20.54
CA GLU A 277 12.06 -15.54 20.27
C GLU A 277 12.36 -16.86 19.56
N MET A 278 11.67 -17.94 19.94
CA MET A 278 11.79 -19.25 19.28
C MET A 278 11.30 -19.26 17.83
N LEU A 279 10.52 -18.26 17.42
CA LEU A 279 9.96 -18.15 16.08
C LEU A 279 10.75 -17.22 15.17
N ARG A 280 11.87 -16.65 15.65
CA ARG A 280 12.77 -15.87 14.79
C ARG A 280 13.26 -16.74 13.63
N GLY A 281 13.10 -16.23 12.41
CA GLY A 281 13.49 -16.92 11.17
C GLY A 281 12.41 -17.84 10.57
N VAL A 282 11.27 -18.03 11.24
CA VAL A 282 10.12 -18.73 10.63
C VAL A 282 9.35 -17.74 9.76
N HIS A 283 9.53 -17.82 8.44
CA HIS A 283 8.91 -16.88 7.49
C HIS A 283 7.47 -17.24 7.12
N ASP A 284 7.07 -18.50 7.18
CA ASP A 284 5.69 -18.93 6.92
C ASP A 284 4.74 -18.57 8.08
N SER A 285 3.72 -17.78 7.78
CA SER A 285 2.76 -17.27 8.76
C SER A 285 1.93 -18.40 9.40
N GLY A 286 1.48 -19.38 8.61
CA GLY A 286 0.73 -20.52 9.13
C GLY A 286 1.57 -21.38 10.09
N GLN A 287 2.83 -21.64 9.77
CA GLN A 287 3.75 -22.35 10.63
C GLN A 287 4.04 -21.58 11.93
N ARG A 288 4.23 -20.26 11.87
CA ARG A 288 4.36 -19.42 13.08
C ARG A 288 3.13 -19.58 13.98
N LEU A 289 1.93 -19.44 13.40
CA LEU A 289 0.68 -19.55 14.14
C LEU A 289 0.52 -20.92 14.80
N ARG A 290 0.71 -22.01 14.07
CA ARG A 290 0.60 -23.38 14.62
C ARG A 290 1.57 -23.61 15.77
N ARG A 291 2.82 -23.16 15.64
CA ARG A 291 3.84 -23.32 16.69
C ARG A 291 3.53 -22.49 17.93
N VAL A 292 3.06 -21.26 17.76
CA VAL A 292 2.82 -20.38 18.92
C VAL A 292 1.61 -20.84 19.73
N VAL A 293 0.52 -21.30 19.09
CA VAL A 293 -0.69 -21.73 19.81
C VAL A 293 -0.57 -23.14 20.43
N ALA A 294 0.38 -23.93 19.96
CA ALA A 294 0.70 -25.25 20.52
C ALA A 294 1.58 -25.17 21.79
N GLY A 295 2.15 -24.00 22.09
CA GLY A 295 2.96 -23.82 23.30
C GLY A 295 2.12 -23.78 24.58
N GLU A 296 2.79 -23.99 25.72
CA GLU A 296 2.15 -24.00 27.04
C GLU A 296 2.33 -22.69 27.81
N GLY A 297 3.16 -21.76 27.30
CA GLY A 297 3.46 -20.48 27.94
C GLY A 297 2.26 -19.55 28.05
N ARG A 298 2.39 -18.49 28.86
CA ARG A 298 1.36 -17.45 29.01
C ARG A 298 0.99 -16.82 27.66
N GLU A 299 2.00 -16.58 26.82
CA GLU A 299 1.86 -16.00 25.49
C GLU A 299 1.02 -16.89 24.57
N SER A 300 1.32 -18.19 24.60
CA SER A 300 0.61 -19.20 23.83
C SER A 300 -0.83 -19.37 24.28
N ARG A 301 -1.10 -19.34 25.59
CA ARG A 301 -2.46 -19.38 26.13
C ARG A 301 -3.27 -18.14 25.74
N PHE A 302 -2.70 -16.94 25.89
CA PHE A 302 -3.34 -15.70 25.42
C PHE A 302 -3.70 -15.76 23.94
N LEU A 303 -2.74 -16.16 23.08
CA LEU A 303 -2.97 -16.26 21.65
C LEU A 303 -3.98 -17.35 21.28
N TRP A 304 -3.94 -18.49 21.96
CA TRP A 304 -4.96 -19.54 21.80
C TRP A 304 -6.34 -19.01 22.14
N ASP A 305 -6.52 -18.38 23.30
CA ASP A 305 -7.82 -17.82 23.72
C ASP A 305 -8.32 -16.77 22.73
N LEU A 306 -7.44 -15.84 22.33
CA LEU A 306 -7.78 -14.78 21.39
C LEU A 306 -8.18 -15.35 20.02
N LEU A 307 -7.34 -16.18 19.43
CA LEU A 307 -7.59 -16.74 18.10
C LEU A 307 -8.80 -17.68 18.12
N SER A 308 -8.84 -18.67 19.02
CA SER A 308 -9.94 -19.63 19.04
C SER A 308 -11.31 -18.97 19.25
N ARG A 309 -11.42 -17.93 20.08
CA ARG A 309 -12.69 -17.21 20.31
C ARG A 309 -13.05 -16.28 19.16
N THR A 310 -12.10 -15.52 18.61
CA THR A 310 -12.37 -14.67 17.43
C THR A 310 -12.73 -15.46 16.18
N LEU A 311 -12.06 -16.60 15.97
CA LEU A 311 -12.32 -17.52 14.87
C LEU A 311 -13.67 -18.23 15.01
N ALA A 312 -14.03 -18.65 16.22
CA ALA A 312 -15.35 -19.21 16.49
C ALA A 312 -16.46 -18.17 16.27
N TYR A 313 -16.25 -16.92 16.72
CA TYR A 313 -17.17 -15.82 16.48
C TYR A 313 -17.37 -15.60 14.96
N ALA A 314 -16.29 -15.48 14.19
CA ALA A 314 -16.36 -15.32 12.73
C ALA A 314 -17.20 -16.42 12.07
N ALA A 315 -16.98 -17.68 12.46
CA ALA A 315 -17.69 -18.82 11.90
C ALA A 315 -19.19 -18.85 12.23
N ARG A 316 -19.62 -18.23 13.34
CA ARG A 316 -21.05 -18.07 13.70
C ARG A 316 -21.72 -16.90 13.01
N ARG A 317 -20.96 -15.93 12.53
CA ARG A 317 -21.47 -14.72 11.87
C ARG A 317 -21.77 -14.91 10.38
N VAL A 318 -21.42 -16.04 9.77
CA VAL A 318 -21.77 -16.32 8.38
C VAL A 318 -22.88 -17.37 8.35
N PRO A 319 -24.04 -17.12 7.69
CA PRO A 319 -24.31 -16.05 6.73
C PRO A 319 -24.98 -14.77 7.30
N GLU A 320 -24.94 -14.53 8.61
CA GLU A 320 -25.60 -13.37 9.25
C GLU A 320 -25.10 -12.02 8.69
N ILE A 321 -23.78 -11.81 8.66
CA ILE A 321 -23.17 -10.51 8.29
C ILE A 321 -22.80 -10.39 6.81
N ALA A 322 -22.67 -11.53 6.14
CA ALA A 322 -22.28 -11.64 4.73
C ALA A 322 -22.72 -12.99 4.15
N ASP A 323 -22.88 -13.05 2.85
CA ASP A 323 -23.32 -14.25 2.13
C ASP A 323 -22.27 -15.37 2.06
N ASP A 324 -20.98 -15.02 2.18
CA ASP A 324 -19.87 -15.95 1.98
C ASP A 324 -18.69 -15.63 2.91
N ILE A 325 -17.84 -16.64 3.14
CA ILE A 325 -16.66 -16.53 4.00
C ILE A 325 -15.57 -15.62 3.40
N VAL A 326 -15.55 -15.48 2.07
CA VAL A 326 -14.53 -14.72 1.34
C VAL A 326 -14.69 -13.23 1.61
N SER A 327 -15.92 -12.74 1.70
CA SER A 327 -16.26 -11.36 2.05
C SER A 327 -15.79 -11.01 3.46
N VAL A 328 -15.89 -11.94 4.42
CA VAL A 328 -15.38 -11.75 5.79
C VAL A 328 -13.85 -11.70 5.83
N ASP A 329 -13.20 -12.61 5.12
CA ASP A 329 -11.74 -12.62 5.01
C ASP A 329 -11.23 -11.36 4.31
N ARG A 330 -11.84 -10.97 3.19
CA ARG A 330 -11.51 -9.74 2.46
C ARG A 330 -11.74 -8.50 3.31
N ALA A 331 -12.84 -8.40 4.05
CA ALA A 331 -13.11 -7.25 4.91
C ALA A 331 -12.03 -7.07 5.98
N THR A 332 -11.60 -8.15 6.64
CA THR A 332 -10.55 -8.06 7.65
C THR A 332 -9.17 -7.78 7.04
N ARG A 333 -8.83 -8.43 5.93
CA ARG A 333 -7.57 -8.22 5.21
C ARG A 333 -7.46 -6.82 4.63
N TRP A 334 -8.50 -6.32 3.95
CA TRP A 334 -8.46 -5.03 3.28
C TRP A 334 -8.74 -3.85 4.22
N GLY A 335 -9.60 -4.05 5.23
CA GLY A 335 -9.94 -3.02 6.22
C GLY A 335 -8.85 -2.82 7.28
N TYR A 336 -8.25 -3.91 7.77
CA TYR A 336 -7.24 -3.89 8.83
C TYR A 336 -5.83 -4.27 8.39
N ARG A 337 -5.61 -4.51 7.08
CA ARG A 337 -4.32 -4.93 6.49
C ARG A 337 -3.73 -6.19 7.12
N TRP A 338 -4.60 -7.14 7.46
CA TRP A 338 -4.17 -8.47 7.91
C TRP A 338 -3.72 -9.31 6.71
N GLU A 339 -2.72 -10.16 6.91
CA GLU A 339 -2.25 -11.09 5.88
C GLU A 339 -3.30 -12.15 5.55
N MET A 340 -3.91 -12.73 6.59
CA MET A 340 -4.97 -13.74 6.51
C MET A 340 -6.26 -13.24 7.18
N GLY A 341 -7.38 -13.57 6.57
CA GLY A 341 -8.70 -13.42 7.21
C GLY A 341 -9.00 -14.54 8.21
N PRO A 342 -10.10 -14.47 8.96
CA PRO A 342 -10.51 -15.51 9.90
C PRO A 342 -10.55 -16.93 9.32
N PHE A 343 -11.13 -17.14 8.14
CA PHE A 343 -11.30 -18.48 7.58
C PHE A 343 -10.01 -19.03 6.97
N GLN A 344 -9.19 -18.17 6.37
CA GLN A 344 -7.79 -18.51 6.04
C GLN A 344 -6.97 -18.86 7.29
N THR A 345 -7.21 -18.17 8.41
CA THR A 345 -6.53 -18.44 9.68
C THR A 345 -6.97 -19.78 10.28
N TRP A 346 -8.25 -20.14 10.15
CA TRP A 346 -8.75 -21.48 10.48
C TRP A 346 -7.97 -22.57 9.73
N ASP A 347 -7.81 -22.43 8.41
CA ASP A 347 -7.07 -23.38 7.60
C ASP A 347 -5.58 -23.43 7.96
N ALA A 348 -4.97 -22.26 8.18
CA ALA A 348 -3.58 -22.16 8.60
C ALA A 348 -3.33 -22.86 9.94
N LEU A 349 -4.31 -22.91 10.83
CA LEU A 349 -4.20 -23.51 12.17
C LEU A 349 -4.62 -24.99 12.26
N ASP A 350 -4.97 -25.62 11.14
CA ASP A 350 -5.62 -26.95 11.09
C ASP A 350 -7.02 -26.96 11.74
N VAL A 351 -8.05 -26.86 10.89
CA VAL A 351 -9.47 -26.81 11.29
C VAL A 351 -9.84 -27.97 12.21
N ALA A 352 -9.42 -29.19 11.87
CA ALA A 352 -9.73 -30.39 12.64
C ALA A 352 -8.99 -30.42 13.98
N GLY A 353 -7.75 -29.93 14.01
CA GLY A 353 -6.97 -29.74 15.23
C GLY A 353 -7.65 -28.77 16.21
N ILE A 354 -8.04 -27.59 15.73
CA ILE A 354 -8.73 -26.59 16.56
C ILE A 354 -10.06 -27.12 17.07
N ALA A 355 -10.89 -27.71 16.20
CA ALA A 355 -12.20 -28.22 16.58
C ALA A 355 -12.10 -29.28 17.69
N ARG A 356 -11.15 -30.23 17.57
CA ARG A 356 -10.90 -31.22 18.62
C ARG A 356 -10.48 -30.59 19.94
N ARG A 357 -9.60 -29.58 19.90
CA ARG A 357 -9.16 -28.89 21.12
C ARG A 357 -10.31 -28.11 21.78
N LEU A 358 -11.17 -27.45 21.00
CA LEU A 358 -12.38 -26.81 21.51
C LEU A 358 -13.29 -27.82 22.24
N GLU A 359 -13.53 -28.99 21.65
CA GLU A 359 -14.36 -30.03 22.28
C GLU A 359 -13.72 -30.58 23.57
N GLN A 360 -12.40 -30.79 23.59
CA GLN A 360 -11.66 -31.20 24.79
C GLN A 360 -11.72 -30.16 25.92
N GLU A 361 -11.76 -28.87 25.56
CA GLU A 361 -11.94 -27.75 26.49
C GLU A 361 -13.41 -27.52 26.89
N GLY A 362 -14.35 -28.34 26.40
CA GLY A 362 -15.79 -28.19 26.66
C GLY A 362 -16.42 -26.97 25.97
N ARG A 363 -15.78 -26.44 24.92
CA ARG A 363 -16.24 -25.27 24.16
C ARG A 363 -16.99 -25.71 22.92
N GLU A 364 -18.07 -25.01 22.60
CA GLU A 364 -18.90 -25.32 21.44
C GLU A 364 -18.16 -25.03 20.11
N VAL A 365 -18.04 -26.06 19.27
CA VAL A 365 -17.57 -25.92 17.88
C VAL A 365 -18.70 -25.34 17.02
N PRO A 366 -18.47 -24.21 16.31
CA PRO A 366 -19.47 -23.59 15.44
C PRO A 366 -20.06 -24.57 14.42
N THR A 367 -21.35 -24.45 14.13
CA THR A 367 -22.06 -25.26 13.14
C THR A 367 -21.39 -25.24 11.76
N THR A 368 -20.95 -24.06 11.32
CA THR A 368 -20.20 -23.86 10.07
C THR A 368 -18.90 -24.67 10.04
N VAL A 369 -18.16 -24.76 11.14
CA VAL A 369 -16.94 -25.59 11.25
C VAL A 369 -17.29 -27.07 11.21
N ARG A 370 -18.36 -27.50 11.91
CA ARG A 370 -18.84 -28.90 11.84
C ARG A 370 -19.26 -29.28 10.42
N ALA A 371 -19.87 -28.38 9.66
CA ALA A 371 -20.24 -28.61 8.27
C ALA A 371 -18.99 -28.82 7.39
N VAL A 372 -17.99 -27.95 7.49
CA VAL A 372 -16.70 -28.10 6.79
C VAL A 372 -16.00 -29.43 7.09
N LEU A 373 -16.03 -29.88 8.35
CA LEU A 373 -15.40 -31.14 8.76
C LEU A 373 -16.18 -32.39 8.30
N SER A 374 -17.51 -32.31 8.21
CA SER A 374 -18.37 -33.47 7.93
C SER A 374 -18.70 -33.65 6.45
N ARG A 375 -18.86 -32.54 5.72
CA ARG A 375 -19.32 -32.50 4.33
C ARG A 375 -18.27 -31.91 3.39
N GLY A 376 -17.27 -31.23 3.95
CA GLY A 376 -16.19 -30.64 3.19
C GLY A 376 -14.92 -31.48 3.11
N ALA A 377 -13.87 -30.88 2.53
CA ALA A 377 -12.53 -31.46 2.48
C ALA A 377 -11.74 -31.27 3.79
N GLY A 378 -12.41 -30.85 4.88
CA GLY A 378 -11.78 -30.53 6.16
C GLY A 378 -11.10 -29.17 6.23
N THR A 379 -11.27 -28.30 5.24
CA THR A 379 -10.70 -26.94 5.16
C THR A 379 -11.70 -25.95 4.57
N PHE A 380 -11.66 -24.67 4.92
CA PHE A 380 -12.52 -23.64 4.34
C PHE A 380 -12.19 -23.35 2.88
N TYR A 381 -10.90 -23.37 2.53
CA TYR A 381 -10.37 -23.20 1.18
C TYR A 381 -9.69 -24.49 0.72
N ARG A 382 -9.78 -24.79 -0.57
CA ARG A 382 -9.08 -25.94 -1.17
C ARG A 382 -8.72 -25.69 -2.62
N TRP A 383 -7.79 -26.48 -3.14
CA TRP A 383 -7.43 -26.48 -4.55
C TRP A 383 -7.99 -27.71 -5.26
N ARG A 384 -8.63 -27.53 -6.42
CA ARG A 384 -9.14 -28.64 -7.25
C ARG A 384 -9.02 -28.29 -8.74
N ASP A 385 -8.59 -29.27 -9.55
CA ASP A 385 -8.49 -29.30 -11.03
C ASP A 385 -8.91 -28.00 -11.77
N GLY A 386 -8.10 -26.94 -11.67
CA GLY A 386 -8.31 -25.67 -12.39
C GLY A 386 -8.30 -24.40 -11.52
N GLY A 387 -8.44 -24.50 -10.19
CA GLY A 387 -8.37 -23.32 -9.32
C GLY A 387 -8.68 -23.56 -7.86
N GLU A 388 -8.72 -22.46 -7.11
CA GLU A 388 -9.11 -22.43 -5.71
C GLU A 388 -10.63 -22.44 -5.57
N GLU A 389 -11.13 -23.12 -4.55
CA GLU A 389 -12.54 -23.16 -4.15
C GLU A 389 -12.66 -22.77 -2.68
N HIS A 390 -13.82 -22.23 -2.29
CA HIS A 390 -14.16 -21.90 -0.90
C HIS A 390 -15.47 -22.58 -0.51
N PHE A 391 -15.63 -22.85 0.78
CA PHE A 391 -16.86 -23.42 1.32
C PHE A 391 -17.97 -22.34 1.41
N ASP A 392 -19.13 -22.63 0.83
CA ASP A 392 -20.35 -21.83 0.95
C ASP A 392 -21.24 -22.39 2.07
N PRO A 393 -21.36 -21.70 3.21
CA PRO A 393 -22.13 -22.19 4.35
C PRO A 393 -23.66 -22.18 4.14
N ARG A 394 -24.17 -21.53 3.09
CA ARG A 394 -25.63 -21.51 2.79
C ARG A 394 -26.06 -22.77 2.04
N GLU A 395 -25.20 -23.26 1.14
CA GLU A 395 -25.47 -24.45 0.32
C GLU A 395 -24.73 -25.70 0.80
N ASP A 396 -23.82 -25.56 1.77
CA ASP A 396 -23.00 -26.64 2.33
C ASP A 396 -22.20 -27.39 1.24
N THR A 397 -21.58 -26.61 0.37
CA THR A 397 -20.81 -27.08 -0.78
C THR A 397 -19.64 -26.14 -1.06
N TYR A 398 -18.70 -26.56 -1.91
CA TYR A 398 -17.64 -25.68 -2.38
C TYR A 398 -18.04 -24.96 -3.65
N ARG A 399 -17.71 -23.67 -3.73
CA ARG A 399 -17.81 -22.89 -4.94
C ARG A 399 -16.42 -22.48 -5.43
N PRO A 400 -16.22 -22.38 -6.75
CA PRO A 400 -15.03 -21.77 -7.30
C PRO A 400 -14.80 -20.38 -6.70
N LEU A 401 -13.60 -20.16 -6.16
CA LEU A 401 -13.17 -18.83 -5.76
C LEU A 401 -12.93 -18.03 -7.03
N LYS A 402 -13.90 -17.20 -7.39
CA LYS A 402 -13.74 -16.29 -8.52
C LYS A 402 -12.74 -15.21 -8.12
N PRO A 403 -11.57 -15.11 -8.79
CA PRO A 403 -10.72 -13.95 -8.58
C PRO A 403 -11.51 -12.71 -8.99
N PRO A 404 -11.26 -11.55 -8.36
CA PRO A 404 -11.84 -10.31 -8.83
C PRO A 404 -11.56 -10.15 -10.33
N PRO A 405 -12.53 -9.62 -11.11
CA PRO A 405 -12.26 -9.27 -12.50
C PRO A 405 -11.01 -8.39 -12.59
N ARG A 406 -10.23 -8.56 -13.67
CA ARG A 406 -9.02 -7.75 -13.91
C ARG A 406 -7.94 -7.90 -12.82
N THR A 407 -7.72 -9.11 -12.33
CA THR A 407 -6.63 -9.41 -11.38
C THR A 407 -5.74 -10.52 -11.94
N VAL A 408 -4.44 -10.37 -11.74
CA VAL A 408 -3.42 -11.40 -11.95
C VAL A 408 -2.75 -11.62 -10.62
N ALA A 409 -2.80 -12.86 -10.12
CA ALA A 409 -2.20 -13.22 -8.83
C ALA A 409 -0.99 -14.15 -9.05
N LEU A 410 0.22 -13.69 -8.73
CA LEU A 410 1.45 -14.40 -9.09
C LEU A 410 1.60 -15.71 -8.31
N HIS A 411 1.13 -15.75 -7.05
CA HIS A 411 1.09 -17.00 -6.29
C HIS A 411 0.22 -18.09 -6.98
N THR A 412 -0.89 -17.70 -7.62
CA THR A 412 -1.75 -18.61 -8.40
C THR A 412 -1.03 -19.10 -9.66
N VAL A 413 -0.30 -18.21 -10.35
CA VAL A 413 0.53 -18.55 -11.53
C VAL A 413 1.61 -19.57 -11.14
N LYS A 414 2.29 -19.36 -10.01
CA LYS A 414 3.26 -20.31 -9.44
C LYS A 414 2.62 -21.65 -9.07
N ALA A 415 1.46 -21.63 -8.43
CA ALA A 415 0.72 -22.84 -8.06
C ALA A 415 0.32 -23.68 -9.28
N ARG A 416 0.06 -23.02 -10.42
CA ARG A 416 -0.19 -23.65 -11.73
C ARG A 416 1.08 -24.13 -12.44
N ARG A 417 2.25 -24.07 -11.78
CA ARG A 417 3.57 -24.47 -12.32
C ARG A 417 4.00 -23.70 -13.56
N GLN A 418 3.55 -22.45 -13.71
CA GLN A 418 3.94 -21.56 -14.81
C GLN A 418 5.22 -20.76 -14.50
N VAL A 419 6.17 -21.40 -13.79
CA VAL A 419 7.49 -20.81 -13.50
C VAL A 419 8.45 -21.20 -14.61
N VAL A 420 8.94 -20.18 -15.30
CA VAL A 420 9.76 -20.29 -16.49
C VAL A 420 11.25 -20.40 -16.13
N ALA A 421 11.68 -19.56 -15.20
CA ALA A 421 13.03 -19.52 -14.66
C ALA A 421 13.00 -18.89 -13.26
N SER A 422 13.95 -19.24 -12.40
CA SER A 422 14.06 -18.62 -11.07
C SER A 422 15.48 -18.70 -10.53
N ASN A 423 15.82 -17.71 -9.71
CA ASN A 423 16.98 -17.72 -8.81
C ASN A 423 16.54 -17.17 -7.43
N PRO A 424 17.45 -16.96 -6.46
CA PRO A 424 17.08 -16.43 -5.13
C PRO A 424 16.51 -15.00 -5.12
N GLY A 425 16.74 -14.20 -6.17
CA GLY A 425 16.32 -12.79 -6.21
C GLY A 425 15.09 -12.49 -7.04
N ALA A 426 14.83 -13.32 -8.05
CA ALA A 426 13.71 -13.11 -8.97
C ALA A 426 13.24 -14.41 -9.66
N SER A 427 12.01 -14.38 -10.18
CA SER A 427 11.39 -15.45 -10.96
C SER A 427 10.76 -14.88 -12.23
N LEU A 428 10.95 -15.57 -13.36
CA LEU A 428 10.21 -15.33 -14.59
C LEU A 428 8.99 -16.26 -14.63
N LEU A 429 7.82 -15.69 -14.85
CA LEU A 429 6.53 -16.35 -14.83
C LEU A 429 5.83 -16.18 -16.17
N ASP A 430 5.08 -17.18 -16.60
CA ASP A 430 4.21 -17.09 -17.78
C ASP A 430 2.82 -16.59 -17.37
N LEU A 431 2.43 -15.40 -17.83
CA LEU A 431 1.11 -14.82 -17.58
C LEU A 431 0.06 -15.21 -18.64
N GLY A 432 0.42 -16.06 -19.61
CA GLY A 432 -0.40 -16.40 -20.77
C GLY A 432 -0.45 -15.28 -21.83
N ASP A 433 -1.09 -15.57 -22.96
CA ASP A 433 -1.21 -14.69 -24.14
C ASP A 433 0.14 -14.13 -24.64
N GLY A 434 1.20 -14.93 -24.55
CA GLY A 434 2.54 -14.51 -24.96
C GLY A 434 3.19 -13.47 -24.04
N VAL A 435 2.64 -13.17 -22.85
CA VAL A 435 3.22 -12.21 -21.91
C VAL A 435 3.87 -12.92 -20.74
N SER A 436 5.13 -12.57 -20.45
CA SER A 436 5.84 -13.05 -19.25
C SER A 436 5.95 -11.96 -18.18
N CYS A 437 6.19 -12.36 -16.93
CA CYS A 437 6.41 -11.45 -15.80
C CYS A 437 7.70 -11.78 -15.05
N LEU A 438 8.61 -10.83 -14.96
CA LEU A 438 9.76 -10.87 -14.07
C LEU A 438 9.38 -10.31 -12.70
N GLU A 439 9.26 -11.20 -11.72
CA GLU A 439 8.93 -10.89 -10.34
C GLU A 439 10.19 -10.85 -9.48
N PHE A 440 10.40 -9.72 -8.79
CA PHE A 440 11.43 -9.60 -7.76
C PHE A 440 10.92 -10.12 -6.42
N HIS A 441 11.78 -10.84 -5.71
CA HIS A 441 11.49 -11.37 -4.37
C HIS A 441 12.73 -11.42 -3.45
N SER A 442 13.82 -10.75 -3.84
CA SER A 442 14.94 -10.47 -2.92
C SER A 442 14.48 -9.62 -1.73
N ARG A 443 15.30 -9.53 -0.68
CA ARG A 443 14.93 -8.76 0.52
C ARG A 443 14.72 -7.28 0.16
N LEU A 444 13.50 -6.77 0.37
CA LEU A 444 13.07 -5.42 -0.05
C LEU A 444 13.19 -5.17 -1.58
N ASN A 445 13.27 -6.25 -2.37
CA ASN A 445 13.51 -6.21 -3.80
C ASN A 445 14.74 -5.35 -4.15
N THR A 446 15.81 -5.45 -3.34
CA THR A 446 17.06 -4.74 -3.63
C THR A 446 17.75 -5.34 -4.83
N ILE A 447 18.28 -4.47 -5.69
CA ILE A 447 18.92 -4.84 -6.95
C ILE A 447 20.35 -5.31 -6.64
N GLY A 448 20.58 -6.60 -6.82
CA GLY A 448 21.89 -7.26 -6.78
C GLY A 448 22.13 -8.09 -8.05
N GLU A 449 23.19 -8.89 -8.04
CA GLU A 449 23.56 -9.74 -9.18
C GLU A 449 22.45 -10.71 -9.58
N ASP A 450 21.72 -11.25 -8.60
CA ASP A 450 20.58 -12.13 -8.80
C ASP A 450 19.47 -11.50 -9.67
N ILE A 451 19.09 -10.26 -9.38
CA ILE A 451 18.08 -9.54 -10.18
C ILE A 451 18.64 -9.21 -11.57
N LEU A 452 19.90 -8.79 -11.69
CA LEU A 452 20.51 -8.48 -12.98
C LEU A 452 20.66 -9.71 -13.89
N ASP A 453 21.08 -10.85 -13.33
CA ASP A 453 21.13 -12.15 -14.00
C ASP A 453 19.75 -12.55 -14.51
N MET A 454 18.73 -12.43 -13.65
CA MET A 454 17.37 -12.83 -14.01
C MET A 454 16.74 -11.87 -15.01
N LEU A 455 17.04 -10.57 -14.96
CA LEU A 455 16.59 -9.61 -15.97
C LEU A 455 17.21 -9.93 -17.34
N ARG A 456 18.52 -10.19 -17.42
CA ARG A 456 19.16 -10.57 -18.69
C ARG A 456 18.58 -11.86 -19.25
N ARG A 457 18.49 -12.90 -18.42
CA ARG A 457 17.87 -14.16 -18.81
C ARG A 457 16.40 -13.98 -19.21
N SER A 458 15.66 -13.06 -18.60
CA SER A 458 14.28 -12.77 -19.00
C SER A 458 14.21 -12.17 -20.40
N LEU A 459 15.12 -11.28 -20.78
CA LEU A 459 15.20 -10.77 -22.15
C LEU A 459 15.49 -11.89 -23.15
N ASP A 460 16.41 -12.81 -22.83
CA ASP A 460 16.71 -13.97 -23.69
C ASP A 460 15.47 -14.87 -23.89
N GLU A 461 14.75 -15.14 -22.82
CA GLU A 461 13.55 -16.00 -22.86
C GLU A 461 12.39 -15.30 -23.55
N VAL A 462 12.25 -13.99 -23.39
CA VAL A 462 11.23 -13.22 -24.12
C VAL A 462 11.54 -13.21 -25.60
N ASP A 463 12.80 -12.98 -25.99
CA ASP A 463 13.19 -13.03 -27.41
C ASP A 463 12.84 -14.39 -28.03
N ALA A 464 13.10 -15.48 -27.30
CA ALA A 464 12.89 -16.84 -27.79
C ALA A 464 11.42 -17.30 -27.84
N ARG A 465 10.57 -16.95 -26.84
CA ARG A 465 9.25 -17.60 -26.67
C ARG A 465 8.09 -16.73 -26.18
N PHE A 466 8.30 -15.46 -25.86
CA PHE A 466 7.21 -14.55 -25.46
C PHE A 466 7.15 -13.35 -26.40
N ASP A 467 6.01 -12.66 -26.41
CA ASP A 467 5.81 -11.46 -27.20
C ASP A 467 6.09 -10.20 -26.38
N ALA A 468 6.01 -10.27 -25.04
CA ALA A 468 6.31 -9.14 -24.17
C ALA A 468 6.77 -9.55 -22.75
N LEU A 469 7.38 -8.59 -22.05
CA LEU A 469 7.81 -8.70 -20.66
C LEU A 469 7.12 -7.66 -19.78
N VAL A 470 6.56 -8.10 -18.65
CA VAL A 470 6.18 -7.24 -17.52
C VAL A 470 7.25 -7.37 -16.44
N ILE A 471 7.73 -6.26 -15.87
CA ILE A 471 8.56 -6.26 -14.67
C ILE A 471 7.68 -5.78 -13.51
N GLY A 472 7.31 -6.66 -12.60
CA GLY A 472 6.33 -6.36 -11.55
C GLY A 472 6.27 -7.44 -10.47
N ASN A 473 5.84 -7.08 -9.26
CA ASN A 473 5.75 -8.01 -8.13
C ASN A 473 4.57 -7.70 -7.20
N GLU A 474 4.25 -8.64 -6.31
CA GLU A 474 3.15 -8.53 -5.33
C GLU A 474 3.62 -8.04 -3.95
N ALA A 475 4.89 -7.67 -3.79
CA ALA A 475 5.41 -7.15 -2.54
C ALA A 475 4.88 -5.74 -2.24
N ALA A 476 5.05 -5.29 -0.99
CA ALA A 476 4.62 -3.95 -0.57
C ALA A 476 5.36 -2.82 -1.31
N ASP A 477 6.59 -3.07 -1.75
CA ASP A 477 7.44 -2.13 -2.46
C ASP A 477 7.95 -2.78 -3.75
N PHE A 478 7.97 -2.03 -4.86
CA PHE A 478 8.56 -2.50 -6.10
C PHE A 478 10.05 -2.79 -5.95
N SER A 479 10.81 -1.81 -5.43
CA SER A 479 12.23 -1.96 -5.12
C SER A 479 12.73 -0.80 -4.24
N ALA A 480 13.52 -1.12 -3.23
CA ALA A 480 14.21 -0.15 -2.40
C ALA A 480 15.50 0.42 -3.05
N GLY A 481 15.88 -0.03 -4.24
CA GLY A 481 17.09 0.37 -4.95
C GLY A 481 18.24 -0.63 -4.83
N ALA A 482 19.47 -0.16 -5.03
CA ALA A 482 20.67 -0.99 -4.92
C ALA A 482 20.97 -1.39 -3.47
N ASN A 483 21.72 -2.48 -3.27
CA ASN A 483 22.18 -2.89 -1.95
C ASN A 483 23.31 -1.96 -1.45
N LEU A 484 22.94 -0.91 -0.71
CA LEU A 484 23.88 0.11 -0.22
C LEU A 484 24.98 -0.47 0.68
N LEU A 485 24.67 -1.49 1.48
CA LEU A 485 25.65 -2.16 2.34
C LEU A 485 26.73 -2.85 1.50
N LEU A 486 26.33 -3.59 0.47
CA LEU A 486 27.28 -4.27 -0.42
C LEU A 486 28.16 -3.25 -1.15
N LEU A 487 27.57 -2.17 -1.68
CA LEU A 487 28.32 -1.09 -2.34
C LEU A 487 29.37 -0.47 -1.41
N LEU A 488 28.99 -0.15 -0.16
CA LEU A 488 29.90 0.43 0.82
C LEU A 488 31.06 -0.52 1.15
N MET A 489 30.76 -1.81 1.38
CA MET A 489 31.78 -2.81 1.68
C MET A 489 32.79 -2.94 0.53
N GLN A 490 32.32 -3.05 -0.71
CA GLN A 490 33.20 -3.15 -1.89
C GLN A 490 34.07 -1.89 -2.06
N ALA A 491 33.54 -0.70 -1.77
CA ALA A 491 34.29 0.55 -1.83
C ALA A 491 35.37 0.62 -0.74
N GLN A 492 35.07 0.17 0.47
CA GLN A 492 36.02 0.12 1.60
C GLN A 492 37.14 -0.90 1.39
N GLU A 493 36.84 -2.02 0.72
CA GLU A 493 37.82 -3.03 0.32
C GLU A 493 38.67 -2.61 -0.89
N GLY A 494 38.29 -1.52 -1.58
CA GLY A 494 39.01 -1.02 -2.75
C GLY A 494 38.75 -1.79 -4.04
N ASN A 495 37.65 -2.53 -4.12
CA ASN A 495 37.26 -3.37 -5.27
C ASN A 495 36.66 -2.51 -6.41
N TRP A 496 37.43 -1.53 -6.88
CA TRP A 496 36.98 -0.51 -7.84
C TRP A 496 36.67 -1.09 -9.23
N VAL A 497 37.39 -2.14 -9.65
CA VAL A 497 37.19 -2.79 -10.95
C VAL A 497 35.83 -3.50 -10.97
N GLU A 498 35.52 -4.21 -9.90
CA GLU A 498 34.26 -4.92 -9.69
C GLU A 498 33.09 -3.94 -9.58
N LEU A 499 33.27 -2.83 -8.86
CA LEU A 499 32.27 -1.75 -8.78
C LEU A 499 32.01 -1.11 -10.15
N GLU A 500 33.05 -0.76 -10.91
CA GLU A 500 32.88 -0.22 -12.26
C GLU A 500 32.15 -1.22 -13.16
N TRP A 501 32.55 -2.50 -13.10
CA TRP A 501 31.91 -3.54 -13.89
C TRP A 501 30.44 -3.72 -13.54
N ALA A 502 30.09 -3.72 -12.25
CA ALA A 502 28.72 -3.82 -11.78
C ALA A 502 27.85 -2.65 -12.28
N VAL A 503 28.33 -1.41 -12.16
CA VAL A 503 27.62 -0.21 -12.63
C VAL A 503 27.45 -0.25 -14.16
N ARG A 504 28.53 -0.54 -14.90
CA ARG A 504 28.49 -0.64 -16.36
C ARG A 504 27.53 -1.74 -16.82
N ARG A 505 27.55 -2.90 -16.15
CA ARG A 505 26.63 -4.00 -16.42
C ARG A 505 25.18 -3.58 -16.23
N PHE A 506 24.86 -2.86 -15.15
CA PHE A 506 23.52 -2.35 -14.90
C PHE A 506 23.07 -1.36 -15.97
N GLN A 507 23.91 -0.37 -16.32
CA GLN A 507 23.65 0.60 -17.40
C GLN A 507 23.39 -0.10 -18.74
N ASN A 508 24.24 -1.06 -19.13
CA ASN A 508 24.10 -1.80 -20.38
C ASN A 508 22.78 -2.58 -20.43
N LEU A 509 22.40 -3.23 -19.34
CA LEU A 509 21.16 -3.99 -19.28
C LEU A 509 19.92 -3.08 -19.37
N LEU A 510 19.95 -1.89 -18.78
CA LEU A 510 18.87 -0.92 -18.91
C LEU A 510 18.78 -0.29 -20.30
N VAL A 511 19.92 -0.10 -20.98
CA VAL A 511 19.96 0.24 -22.40
C VAL A 511 19.34 -0.88 -23.26
N GLU A 512 19.67 -2.14 -22.98
CA GLU A 512 19.06 -3.29 -23.66
C GLU A 512 17.55 -3.34 -23.46
N VAL A 513 17.06 -3.14 -22.23
CA VAL A 513 15.61 -3.05 -21.94
C VAL A 513 14.93 -1.97 -22.78
N ARG A 514 15.55 -0.79 -22.89
CA ARG A 514 15.00 0.35 -23.62
C ARG A 514 14.87 0.09 -25.12
N TYR A 515 15.87 -0.55 -25.71
CA TYR A 515 15.94 -0.82 -27.15
C TYR A 515 15.50 -2.25 -27.51
N PHE A 516 14.89 -2.97 -26.56
CA PHE A 516 14.44 -4.34 -26.78
C PHE A 516 13.33 -4.35 -27.86
N PRO A 517 13.38 -5.28 -28.84
CA PRO A 517 12.47 -5.29 -29.98
C PRO A 517 11.02 -5.68 -29.61
N LYS A 518 10.82 -6.19 -28.40
CA LYS A 518 9.51 -6.56 -27.84
C LYS A 518 9.14 -5.63 -26.68
N PRO A 519 7.85 -5.36 -26.41
CA PRO A 519 7.46 -4.48 -25.31
C PRO A 519 7.96 -4.95 -23.95
N VAL A 520 8.55 -4.02 -23.19
CA VAL A 520 8.86 -4.20 -21.77
C VAL A 520 8.07 -3.18 -20.94
N VAL A 521 7.22 -3.66 -20.04
CA VAL A 521 6.34 -2.83 -19.21
C VAL A 521 6.74 -2.92 -17.75
N ALA A 522 7.13 -1.81 -17.13
CA ALA A 522 7.31 -1.78 -15.67
C ALA A 522 5.96 -1.59 -14.98
N ALA A 523 5.75 -2.32 -13.89
CA ALA A 523 4.55 -2.26 -13.04
C ALA A 523 4.91 -1.85 -11.59
N PRO A 524 5.37 -0.60 -11.36
CA PRO A 524 5.81 -0.17 -10.03
C PRO A 524 4.64 0.08 -9.08
N ARG A 525 4.88 -0.17 -7.79
CA ARG A 525 4.01 0.10 -6.64
C ARG A 525 4.84 0.40 -5.41
N GLY A 526 4.24 1.02 -4.40
CA GLY A 526 4.93 1.30 -3.15
C GLY A 526 6.23 2.06 -3.38
N ARG A 527 7.26 1.81 -2.57
CA ARG A 527 8.57 2.43 -2.79
C ARG A 527 9.22 1.89 -4.07
N THR A 528 9.54 2.81 -4.97
CA THR A 528 10.22 2.59 -6.25
C THR A 528 11.40 3.55 -6.31
N LEU A 529 12.48 3.20 -5.59
CA LEU A 529 13.56 4.13 -5.27
C LEU A 529 14.87 3.75 -5.96
N ALA A 530 15.70 4.75 -6.24
CA ALA A 530 17.04 4.61 -6.81
C ALA A 530 17.03 3.67 -8.04
N GLY A 531 17.83 2.60 -8.07
CA GLY A 531 17.85 1.63 -9.18
C GLY A 531 16.47 1.06 -9.57
N GLY A 532 15.52 0.97 -8.63
CA GLY A 532 14.13 0.57 -8.96
C GLY A 532 13.39 1.61 -9.81
N CYS A 533 13.64 2.89 -9.53
CA CYS A 533 13.22 4.01 -10.37
C CYS A 533 13.91 3.93 -11.74
N GLU A 534 15.21 3.65 -11.78
CA GLU A 534 15.98 3.56 -13.03
C GLU A 534 15.52 2.42 -13.95
N ILE A 535 15.15 1.25 -13.41
CA ILE A 535 14.50 0.18 -14.17
C ILE A 535 13.20 0.67 -14.83
N CYS A 536 12.36 1.40 -14.08
CA CYS A 536 11.11 1.95 -14.64
C CYS A 536 11.39 3.01 -15.71
N LEU A 537 12.39 3.85 -15.49
CA LEU A 537 12.83 4.89 -16.43
C LEU A 537 13.37 4.32 -17.76
N ALA A 538 13.94 3.12 -17.72
CA ALA A 538 14.42 2.39 -18.89
C ALA A 538 13.30 1.74 -19.72
N CYS A 539 12.18 1.39 -19.09
CA CYS A 539 11.10 0.70 -19.79
C CYS A 539 10.37 1.61 -20.80
N PRO A 540 10.02 1.12 -22.00
CA PRO A 540 9.26 1.88 -22.99
C PRO A 540 7.85 2.26 -22.50
N HIS A 541 7.29 1.54 -21.53
CA HIS A 541 6.04 1.90 -20.87
C HIS A 541 6.07 1.57 -19.37
N VAL A 542 5.40 2.41 -18.59
CA VAL A 542 5.16 2.19 -17.17
C VAL A 542 3.65 2.17 -16.91
N GLN A 543 3.18 1.10 -16.29
CA GLN A 543 1.85 1.00 -15.71
C GLN A 543 2.00 1.09 -14.18
N ALA A 544 1.88 2.29 -13.60
CA ALA A 544 2.14 2.51 -12.18
C ALA A 544 0.88 2.30 -11.33
N ALA A 545 1.01 1.77 -10.12
CA ALA A 545 -0.06 1.86 -9.12
C ALA A 545 -0.27 3.32 -8.69
N GLY A 546 -1.48 3.68 -8.26
CA GLY A 546 -1.78 5.02 -7.74
C GLY A 546 -0.84 5.41 -6.58
N GLU A 547 -0.55 4.44 -5.71
CA GLU A 547 0.34 4.58 -4.54
C GLU A 547 1.80 4.17 -4.85
N THR A 548 2.34 4.69 -5.95
CA THR A 548 3.76 4.58 -6.28
C THR A 548 4.54 5.78 -5.76
N TYR A 549 5.51 5.51 -4.88
CA TYR A 549 6.43 6.48 -4.29
C TYR A 549 7.78 6.39 -5.01
N MET A 550 7.95 7.20 -6.06
CA MET A 550 9.04 7.10 -7.01
C MET A 550 10.06 8.21 -6.80
N GLY A 551 11.36 7.87 -6.79
CA GLY A 551 12.40 8.87 -6.62
C GLY A 551 13.81 8.35 -6.85
N LEU A 552 14.66 9.24 -7.36
CA LEU A 552 16.11 9.09 -7.42
C LEU A 552 16.69 9.73 -6.15
N VAL A 553 17.06 8.89 -5.18
CA VAL A 553 17.36 9.28 -3.79
C VAL A 553 18.84 9.26 -3.44
N GLU A 554 19.69 8.93 -4.42
CA GLU A 554 21.12 8.70 -4.29
C GLU A 554 21.87 9.89 -3.67
N SER A 555 21.42 11.12 -3.96
CA SER A 555 22.02 12.34 -3.39
C SER A 555 21.91 12.41 -1.86
N GLY A 556 20.90 11.77 -1.27
CA GLY A 556 20.79 11.62 0.17
C GLY A 556 21.89 10.72 0.79
N ALA A 557 22.47 9.82 -0.01
CA ALA A 557 23.60 8.98 0.37
C ALA A 557 24.97 9.57 -0.04
N GLY A 558 24.99 10.78 -0.61
CA GLY A 558 26.23 11.38 -1.16
C GLY A 558 26.57 10.95 -2.58
N LEU A 559 25.64 10.30 -3.28
CA LEU A 559 25.84 9.73 -4.62
C LEU A 559 24.97 10.44 -5.67
N ILE A 560 25.15 10.07 -6.93
CA ILE A 560 24.18 10.37 -8.00
C ILE A 560 23.61 9.04 -8.53
N PRO A 561 22.46 9.05 -9.23
CA PRO A 561 21.98 7.86 -9.95
C PRO A 561 23.04 7.35 -10.94
N ALA A 562 23.14 6.02 -11.10
CA ALA A 562 24.22 5.38 -11.86
C ALA A 562 23.76 4.27 -12.83
N GLY A 563 22.46 3.96 -12.87
CA GLY A 563 21.84 3.05 -13.84
C GLY A 563 21.30 3.76 -15.09
N GLY A 564 21.58 5.05 -15.28
CA GLY A 564 21.06 5.89 -16.36
C GLY A 564 19.93 6.82 -15.95
N GLY A 565 19.60 6.92 -14.67
CA GLY A 565 18.58 7.83 -14.15
C GLY A 565 18.91 9.30 -14.38
N THR A 566 20.17 9.69 -14.22
CA THR A 566 20.62 11.07 -14.48
C THR A 566 20.52 11.39 -15.96
N ALA A 567 21.01 10.48 -16.81
CA ALA A 567 20.94 10.59 -18.25
C ALA A 567 19.48 10.66 -18.76
N GLU A 568 18.59 9.84 -18.22
CA GLU A 568 17.16 9.84 -18.58
C GLU A 568 16.50 11.16 -18.20
N MET A 569 16.73 11.67 -16.99
CA MET A 569 16.12 12.92 -16.54
C MET A 569 16.59 14.11 -17.38
N ALA A 570 17.87 14.14 -17.77
CA ALA A 570 18.39 15.13 -18.71
C ALA A 570 17.72 15.01 -20.09
N TRP A 571 17.55 13.78 -20.61
CA TRP A 571 16.85 13.57 -21.88
C TRP A 571 15.38 13.98 -21.82
N ARG A 572 14.64 13.65 -20.75
CA ARG A 572 13.23 14.02 -20.61
C ARG A 572 13.05 15.54 -20.54
N ALA A 573 13.92 16.22 -19.81
CA ALA A 573 13.95 17.68 -19.79
C ALA A 573 14.22 18.26 -21.18
N ALA A 574 15.17 17.70 -21.92
CA ALA A 574 15.46 18.08 -23.31
C ALA A 574 14.27 17.85 -24.25
N ALA A 575 13.58 16.73 -24.10
CA ALA A 575 12.46 16.32 -24.94
C ALA A 575 11.19 17.17 -24.74
N CYS A 576 11.09 17.95 -23.65
CA CYS A 576 10.02 18.94 -23.47
C CYS A 576 10.07 20.06 -24.52
N VAL A 577 11.24 20.30 -25.12
CA VAL A 577 11.43 21.24 -26.22
C VAL A 577 11.53 20.46 -27.53
N PRO A 578 10.54 20.57 -28.44
CA PRO A 578 10.59 19.85 -29.71
C PRO A 578 11.83 20.22 -30.54
N SER A 579 12.34 19.26 -31.31
CA SER A 579 13.49 19.49 -32.18
C SER A 579 13.21 20.64 -33.17
N GLY A 580 14.20 21.52 -33.34
CA GLY A 580 14.08 22.70 -34.21
C GLY A 580 13.32 23.88 -33.61
N VAL A 581 12.76 23.76 -32.40
CA VAL A 581 12.11 24.88 -31.70
C VAL A 581 13.16 25.70 -30.94
N PRO A 582 13.30 27.02 -31.23
CA PRO A 582 14.23 27.90 -30.53
C PRO A 582 13.63 28.33 -29.18
N ALA A 583 13.57 27.40 -28.22
CA ALA A 583 13.18 27.67 -26.84
C ALA A 583 14.36 27.43 -25.90
N ASP A 584 14.38 28.17 -24.78
CA ASP A 584 15.35 27.99 -23.70
C ASP A 584 15.11 26.67 -22.97
N LEU A 585 16.14 25.81 -22.97
CA LEU A 585 16.10 24.50 -22.34
C LEU A 585 16.39 24.56 -20.83
N LEU A 586 17.03 25.63 -20.35
CA LEU A 586 17.51 25.73 -18.98
C LEU A 586 16.41 25.58 -17.92
N PRO A 587 15.17 26.11 -18.06
CA PRO A 587 14.12 25.92 -17.07
C PRO A 587 13.72 24.45 -16.87
N PHE A 588 13.62 23.69 -17.96
CA PHE A 588 13.29 22.26 -17.91
C PHE A 588 14.43 21.45 -17.29
N MET A 589 15.67 21.74 -17.70
CA MET A 589 16.86 21.09 -17.15
C MET A 589 17.02 21.39 -15.66
N ARG A 590 16.78 22.63 -15.23
CA ARG A 590 16.78 23.04 -13.82
C ARG A 590 15.74 22.28 -13.02
N SER A 591 14.51 22.14 -13.53
CA SER A 591 13.47 21.38 -12.84
C SER A 591 13.85 19.91 -12.64
N ALA A 592 14.41 19.27 -13.67
CA ALA A 592 14.89 17.89 -13.56
C ALA A 592 16.08 17.78 -12.59
N PHE A 593 17.02 18.71 -12.66
CA PHE A 593 18.16 18.80 -11.77
C PHE A 593 17.73 18.93 -10.30
N GLU A 594 16.83 19.86 -9.98
CA GLU A 594 16.33 20.07 -8.62
C GLU A 594 15.58 18.84 -8.09
N THR A 595 14.86 18.11 -8.94
CA THR A 595 14.21 16.85 -8.55
C THR A 595 15.24 15.82 -8.05
N VAL A 596 16.33 15.64 -8.79
CA VAL A 596 17.38 14.65 -8.46
C VAL A 596 18.28 15.16 -7.33
N ALA A 597 18.78 16.39 -7.42
CA ALA A 597 19.69 16.99 -6.44
C ALA A 597 19.09 17.04 -5.03
N MET A 598 17.78 17.30 -4.94
CA MET A 598 17.07 17.38 -3.66
C MET A 598 16.47 16.02 -3.24
N ALA A 599 16.78 14.93 -3.95
CA ALA A 599 16.29 13.58 -3.69
C ALA A 599 14.75 13.52 -3.51
N ARG A 600 14.00 14.22 -4.39
CA ARG A 600 12.53 14.30 -4.27
C ARG A 600 11.90 12.94 -4.56
N VAL A 601 11.05 12.48 -3.66
CA VAL A 601 10.24 11.26 -3.79
C VAL A 601 8.77 11.66 -3.95
N SER A 602 8.10 11.15 -4.97
CA SER A 602 6.67 11.37 -5.16
C SER A 602 5.86 10.69 -4.05
N THR A 603 4.68 11.24 -3.76
CA THR A 603 3.68 10.67 -2.83
C THR A 603 2.53 9.95 -3.55
N SER A 604 2.62 9.86 -4.88
CA SER A 604 1.74 9.12 -5.78
C SER A 604 2.36 8.98 -7.17
N ALA A 605 1.74 8.15 -8.03
CA ALA A 605 2.10 8.12 -9.45
C ALA A 605 1.74 9.43 -10.19
N GLN A 606 0.64 10.11 -9.81
CA GLN A 606 0.28 11.40 -10.40
C GLN A 606 1.33 12.48 -10.12
N GLU A 607 1.92 12.48 -8.93
CA GLU A 607 3.02 13.36 -8.58
C GLU A 607 4.33 12.90 -9.25
N ALA A 608 4.58 11.60 -9.38
CA ALA A 608 5.73 11.07 -10.11
C ALA A 608 5.75 11.57 -11.57
N ARG A 609 4.58 11.68 -12.22
CA ARG A 609 4.45 12.26 -13.56
C ARG A 609 4.87 13.74 -13.59
N ARG A 610 4.54 14.53 -12.56
CA ARG A 610 4.94 15.95 -12.48
C ARG A 610 6.42 16.13 -12.26
N LEU A 611 7.02 15.26 -11.45
CA LEU A 611 8.45 15.26 -11.17
C LEU A 611 9.28 14.79 -12.37
N GLY A 612 8.65 14.28 -13.43
CA GLY A 612 9.30 13.82 -14.66
C GLY A 612 9.66 12.34 -14.66
N PHE A 613 9.34 11.60 -13.60
CA PHE A 613 9.61 10.16 -13.50
C PHE A 613 8.65 9.30 -14.34
N LEU A 614 7.43 9.77 -14.58
CA LEU A 614 6.48 9.15 -15.52
C LEU A 614 6.19 10.08 -16.69
N ARG A 615 5.99 9.51 -17.87
CA ARG A 615 5.60 10.21 -19.09
C ARG A 615 4.08 10.43 -19.11
N ALA A 616 3.63 11.26 -20.05
CA ALA A 616 2.21 11.43 -20.34
C ALA A 616 1.57 10.15 -20.93
N THR A 617 2.37 9.34 -21.63
CA THR A 617 1.95 8.06 -22.22
C THR A 617 1.87 6.92 -21.20
N ASP A 618 2.59 7.03 -20.08
CA ASP A 618 2.53 6.04 -19.00
C ASP A 618 1.17 6.09 -18.31
N ARG A 619 0.66 4.95 -17.86
CA ARG A 619 -0.69 4.82 -17.29
C ARG A 619 -0.64 4.58 -15.78
N ILE A 620 -1.75 4.90 -15.11
CA ILE A 620 -1.90 4.75 -13.66
C ILE A 620 -3.09 3.83 -13.38
N THR A 621 -2.85 2.77 -12.63
CA THR A 621 -3.86 1.86 -12.10
C THR A 621 -4.30 2.35 -10.71
N PRO A 622 -5.59 2.70 -10.50
CA PRO A 622 -6.06 3.16 -9.20
C PRO A 622 -5.89 2.16 -8.06
N GLY A 623 -6.22 0.88 -8.30
CA GLY A 623 -6.19 -0.19 -7.29
C GLY A 623 -5.01 -1.14 -7.48
N GLU A 624 -4.24 -1.40 -6.42
CA GLU A 624 -3.01 -2.21 -6.49
C GLU A 624 -3.27 -3.63 -7.01
N ASP A 625 -4.41 -4.23 -6.70
CA ASP A 625 -4.80 -5.59 -7.12
C ASP A 625 -5.05 -5.72 -8.63
N HIS A 626 -5.20 -4.60 -9.35
CA HIS A 626 -5.37 -4.57 -10.81
C HIS A 626 -4.07 -4.33 -11.56
N LEU A 627 -2.99 -3.98 -10.86
CA LEU A 627 -1.75 -3.47 -11.45
C LEU A 627 -1.15 -4.43 -12.49
N LEU A 628 -0.92 -5.69 -12.09
CA LEU A 628 -0.29 -6.69 -12.97
C LEU A 628 -1.19 -7.07 -14.14
N PHE A 629 -2.52 -7.09 -13.94
CA PHE A 629 -3.46 -7.26 -15.03
C PHE A 629 -3.38 -6.09 -16.01
N ASP A 630 -3.45 -4.85 -15.53
CA ASP A 630 -3.41 -3.67 -16.39
C ASP A 630 -2.06 -3.55 -17.11
N ALA A 631 -0.95 -3.96 -16.48
CA ALA A 631 0.38 -3.99 -17.07
C ALA A 631 0.49 -5.03 -18.19
N ARG A 632 -0.07 -6.23 -17.98
CA ARG A 632 -0.23 -7.25 -19.03
C ARG A 632 -1.07 -6.72 -20.19
N GLN A 633 -2.19 -6.06 -19.90
CA GLN A 633 -3.02 -5.43 -20.93
C GLN A 633 -2.29 -4.28 -21.64
N ALA A 634 -1.41 -3.55 -20.96
CA ALA A 634 -0.59 -2.51 -21.58
C ALA A 634 0.44 -3.13 -22.54
N ALA A 635 1.06 -4.24 -22.17
CA ALA A 635 1.96 -4.99 -23.04
C ALA A 635 1.24 -5.50 -24.30
N LEU A 636 0.05 -6.11 -24.14
CA LEU A 636 -0.77 -6.57 -25.27
C LEU A 636 -1.17 -5.42 -26.19
N ARG A 637 -1.61 -4.27 -25.64
CA ARG A 637 -1.93 -3.09 -26.45
C ARG A 637 -0.73 -2.57 -27.24
N LEU A 638 0.46 -2.55 -26.65
CA LEU A 638 1.68 -2.14 -27.37
C LEU A 638 1.96 -3.09 -28.55
N LEU A 639 1.73 -4.39 -28.39
CA LEU A 639 1.84 -5.36 -29.50
C LEU A 639 0.81 -5.08 -30.59
N GLU A 640 -0.46 -4.87 -30.21
CA GLU A 640 -1.55 -4.53 -31.14
C GLU A 640 -1.29 -3.23 -31.91
N ASP A 641 -0.70 -2.23 -31.25
CA ASP A 641 -0.32 -0.94 -31.82
C ASP A 641 0.93 -1.02 -32.72
N GLY A 642 1.54 -2.20 -32.86
CA GLY A 642 2.73 -2.43 -33.70
C GLY A 642 4.02 -1.87 -33.09
N TYR A 643 4.24 -2.12 -31.79
CA TYR A 643 5.41 -1.66 -31.05
C TYR A 643 6.72 -1.83 -31.84
N ALA A 644 7.51 -0.75 -31.85
CA ALA A 644 8.90 -0.75 -32.25
C ALA A 644 9.72 -0.06 -31.16
N PRO A 645 10.95 -0.53 -30.89
CA PRO A 645 11.83 0.15 -29.94
C PRO A 645 12.12 1.59 -30.39
N PRO A 646 12.35 2.52 -29.44
CA PRO A 646 12.72 3.88 -29.77
C PRO A 646 14.02 3.91 -30.58
N ALA A 647 14.13 4.88 -31.51
CA ALA A 647 15.38 5.09 -32.22
C ALA A 647 16.50 5.54 -31.25
N PRO A 648 17.77 5.16 -31.49
CA PRO A 648 18.90 5.67 -30.74
C PRO A 648 18.88 7.19 -30.66
N ARG A 649 18.90 7.72 -29.43
CA ARG A 649 18.66 9.13 -29.15
C ARG A 649 19.96 9.92 -28.99
N ARG A 650 19.91 11.20 -29.38
CA ARG A 650 20.87 12.23 -28.96
C ARG A 650 20.19 13.19 -28.01
N VAL A 651 20.93 13.68 -27.02
CA VAL A 651 20.44 14.58 -25.99
C VAL A 651 20.98 15.97 -26.27
N ARG A 652 20.07 16.93 -26.46
CA ARG A 652 20.42 18.36 -26.46
C ARG A 652 20.74 18.77 -25.02
N VAL A 653 21.94 19.28 -24.79
CA VAL A 653 22.38 19.71 -23.46
C VAL A 653 22.51 21.23 -23.36
N VAL A 654 22.43 21.76 -22.15
CA VAL A 654 22.58 23.20 -21.87
C VAL A 654 24.05 23.65 -21.73
N GLY A 655 24.99 22.70 -21.75
CA GLY A 655 26.43 22.96 -21.73
C GLY A 655 26.93 23.76 -20.52
N GLU A 656 28.13 24.34 -20.67
CA GLU A 656 28.82 25.07 -19.61
C GLU A 656 28.04 26.27 -19.04
N ARG A 657 27.36 27.03 -19.89
CA ARG A 657 26.54 28.16 -19.45
C ARG A 657 25.37 27.70 -18.58
N GLY A 658 24.68 26.65 -18.99
CA GLY A 658 23.61 26.06 -18.19
C GLY A 658 24.14 25.49 -16.88
N ARG A 659 25.32 24.84 -16.90
CA ARG A 659 26.00 24.33 -15.69
C ARG A 659 26.25 25.44 -14.68
N ALA A 660 26.84 26.56 -15.10
CA ALA A 660 27.08 27.71 -14.22
C ALA A 660 25.78 28.22 -13.56
N ALA A 661 24.66 28.19 -14.29
CA ALA A 661 23.37 28.61 -13.74
C ALA A 661 22.79 27.61 -12.72
N LEU A 662 23.03 26.30 -12.88
CA LEU A 662 22.65 25.27 -11.91
C LEU A 662 23.54 25.34 -10.65
N GLU A 663 24.85 25.52 -10.84
CA GLU A 663 25.80 25.67 -9.74
C GLU A 663 25.52 26.93 -8.91
N ALA A 664 25.17 28.04 -9.57
CA ALA A 664 24.74 29.26 -8.88
C ALA A 664 23.46 29.03 -8.05
N ALA A 665 22.54 28.20 -8.53
CA ALA A 665 21.34 27.83 -7.77
C ALA A 665 21.69 27.03 -6.50
N MET A 666 22.61 26.06 -6.62
CA MET A 666 23.12 25.31 -5.47
C MET A 666 23.84 26.21 -4.45
N TYR A 667 24.68 27.12 -4.93
CA TYR A 667 25.35 28.11 -4.07
C TYR A 667 24.34 28.93 -3.26
N ASN A 668 23.27 29.41 -3.91
CA ASN A 668 22.22 30.17 -3.23
C ASN A 668 21.49 29.34 -2.17
N LEU A 669 21.20 28.07 -2.45
CA LEU A 669 20.60 27.16 -1.47
C LEU A 669 21.52 26.93 -0.26
N ARG A 670 22.83 26.82 -0.48
CA ARG A 670 23.81 26.65 0.61
C ARG A 670 23.91 27.91 1.47
N VAL A 671 24.05 29.08 0.85
CA VAL A 671 24.10 30.36 1.59
C VAL A 671 22.79 30.61 2.35
N GLY A 672 21.66 30.15 1.82
CA GLY A 672 20.36 30.17 2.50
C GLY A 672 20.18 29.12 3.61
N GLY A 673 21.16 28.23 3.85
CA GLY A 673 21.10 27.19 4.87
C GLY A 673 20.17 26.01 4.54
N HIS A 674 19.75 25.87 3.29
CA HIS A 674 18.87 24.78 2.85
C HIS A 674 19.61 23.47 2.59
N ILE A 675 20.89 23.56 2.19
CA ILE A 675 21.76 22.42 1.87
C ILE A 675 23.14 22.59 2.52
N THR A 676 23.87 21.50 2.75
CA THR A 676 25.25 21.56 3.25
C THR A 676 26.26 21.89 2.13
N GLU A 677 27.51 22.15 2.52
CA GLU A 677 28.61 22.25 1.56
C GLU A 677 28.79 20.97 0.73
N TYR A 678 28.59 19.79 1.35
CA TYR A 678 28.72 18.53 0.63
C TYR A 678 27.54 18.26 -0.31
N ASP A 679 26.34 18.70 0.05
CA ASP A 679 25.20 18.64 -0.87
C ASP A 679 25.46 19.48 -2.13
N GLU A 680 26.11 20.65 -2.00
CA GLU A 680 26.57 21.43 -3.15
C GLU A 680 27.61 20.67 -3.98
N HIS A 681 28.58 20.02 -3.34
CA HIS A 681 29.60 19.22 -4.04
C HIS A 681 28.99 18.08 -4.87
N VAL A 682 28.08 17.30 -4.28
CA VAL A 682 27.34 16.23 -4.99
C VAL A 682 26.49 16.83 -6.12
N GLY A 683 25.80 17.94 -5.84
CA GLY A 683 25.01 18.66 -6.84
C GLY A 683 25.83 19.18 -8.02
N ARG A 684 27.07 19.62 -7.81
CA ARG A 684 27.98 20.03 -8.89
C ARG A 684 28.35 18.86 -9.80
N ARG A 685 28.60 17.67 -9.23
CA ARG A 685 28.83 16.43 -10.03
C ARG A 685 27.59 16.07 -10.85
N LEU A 686 26.41 16.14 -10.25
CA LEU A 686 25.15 15.92 -10.94
C LEU A 686 24.94 16.95 -12.09
N ALA A 687 25.18 18.23 -11.82
CA ALA A 687 25.06 19.29 -12.82
C ALA A 687 26.03 19.06 -13.98
N TYR A 688 27.27 18.65 -13.69
CA TYR A 688 28.25 18.30 -14.72
C TYR A 688 27.73 17.22 -15.67
N VAL A 689 27.16 16.13 -15.14
CA VAL A 689 26.58 15.05 -15.96
C VAL A 689 25.37 15.54 -16.76
N MET A 690 24.37 16.14 -16.12
CA MET A 690 23.11 16.55 -16.77
C MET A 690 23.29 17.60 -17.86
N THR A 691 24.37 18.39 -17.79
CA THR A 691 24.70 19.43 -18.78
C THR A 691 25.65 18.97 -19.87
N GLY A 692 26.00 17.68 -19.91
CA GLY A 692 26.84 17.09 -20.97
C GLY A 692 28.34 17.20 -20.73
N GLY A 693 28.77 17.52 -19.52
CA GLY A 693 30.17 17.61 -19.12
C GLY A 693 30.89 18.79 -19.80
N PRO A 694 31.90 18.53 -20.66
CA PRO A 694 32.62 19.58 -21.39
C PRO A 694 31.91 20.04 -22.67
N ALA A 695 30.71 19.51 -22.97
CA ALA A 695 29.99 19.86 -24.19
C ALA A 695 29.56 21.34 -24.22
N PRO A 696 29.60 22.00 -25.40
CA PRO A 696 29.11 23.36 -25.54
C PRO A 696 27.59 23.44 -25.39
N GLU A 697 27.08 24.67 -25.21
CA GLU A 697 25.63 24.93 -25.18
C GLU A 697 24.96 24.42 -26.47
N ASP A 698 23.77 23.81 -26.32
CA ASP A 698 22.98 23.21 -27.40
C ASP A 698 23.63 22.04 -28.16
N ALA A 699 24.75 21.52 -27.67
CA ALA A 699 25.36 20.32 -28.23
C ALA A 699 24.42 19.12 -28.17
N GLN A 700 24.51 18.26 -29.19
CA GLN A 700 23.81 16.98 -29.27
C GLN A 700 24.77 15.86 -28.87
N VAL A 701 24.71 15.41 -27.62
CA VAL A 701 25.56 14.33 -27.10
C VAL A 701 24.87 12.97 -27.24
N SER A 702 25.64 11.88 -27.32
CA SER A 702 25.06 10.53 -27.32
C SER A 702 24.59 10.13 -25.93
N GLU A 703 23.68 9.15 -25.86
CA GLU A 703 23.31 8.52 -24.60
C GLU A 703 24.52 7.89 -23.89
N ALA A 704 25.39 7.20 -24.65
CA ALA A 704 26.62 6.61 -24.12
C ALA A 704 27.54 7.65 -23.44
N HIS A 705 27.66 8.85 -24.02
CA HIS A 705 28.43 9.95 -23.42
C HIS A 705 27.91 10.33 -22.03
N LEU A 706 26.59 10.47 -21.88
CA LEU A 706 26.00 10.79 -20.57
C LEU A 706 26.15 9.63 -19.57
N LEU A 707 26.00 8.38 -20.01
CA LEU A 707 26.19 7.20 -19.15
C LEU A 707 27.63 7.06 -18.67
N ASP A 708 28.62 7.38 -19.52
CA ASP A 708 30.03 7.37 -19.14
C ASP A 708 30.34 8.45 -18.09
N LEU A 709 29.84 9.68 -18.29
CA LEU A 709 29.96 10.76 -17.30
C LEU A 709 29.27 10.41 -15.97
N GLU A 710 28.08 9.80 -16.05
CA GLU A 710 27.31 9.37 -14.89
C GLU A 710 28.08 8.33 -14.07
N ARG A 711 28.63 7.30 -14.73
CA ARG A 711 29.43 6.24 -14.09
C ARG A 711 30.70 6.80 -13.46
N GLU A 712 31.42 7.67 -14.16
CA GLU A 712 32.63 8.33 -13.63
C GLU A 712 32.31 9.14 -12.37
N ALA A 713 31.27 9.98 -12.42
CA ALA A 713 30.88 10.81 -11.29
C ALA A 713 30.39 9.98 -10.10
N PHE A 714 29.65 8.90 -10.33
CA PHE A 714 29.22 7.98 -9.28
C PHE A 714 30.42 7.32 -8.57
N LEU A 715 31.34 6.71 -9.31
CA LEU A 715 32.50 6.03 -8.75
C LEU A 715 33.42 7.00 -8.02
N SER A 716 33.62 8.20 -8.57
CA SER A 716 34.38 9.27 -7.90
C SER A 716 33.76 9.64 -6.55
N LEU A 717 32.44 9.83 -6.48
CA LEU A 717 31.75 10.18 -5.23
C LEU A 717 31.78 9.04 -4.22
N LEU A 718 31.65 7.79 -4.68
CA LEU A 718 31.70 6.59 -3.84
C LEU A 718 33.07 6.41 -3.13
N GLY A 719 34.15 6.88 -3.75
CA GLY A 719 35.50 6.92 -3.17
C GLY A 719 35.70 7.98 -2.09
N GLU A 720 34.77 8.90 -1.90
CA GLU A 720 34.94 10.00 -0.96
C GLU A 720 34.55 9.61 0.48
N PRO A 721 35.37 9.93 1.50
CA PRO A 721 35.06 9.60 2.90
C PRO A 721 33.73 10.17 3.41
N ARG A 722 33.34 11.36 2.94
CA ARG A 722 32.08 12.00 3.34
C ARG A 722 30.86 11.27 2.79
N THR A 723 30.92 10.72 1.58
CA THR A 723 29.89 9.83 1.00
C THR A 723 29.80 8.53 1.80
N GLN A 724 30.93 7.88 2.07
CA GLN A 724 30.92 6.62 2.85
C GLN A 724 30.33 6.83 4.26
N ALA A 725 30.66 7.94 4.93
CA ALA A 725 30.04 8.31 6.21
C ALA A 725 28.52 8.53 6.11
N ARG A 726 28.02 9.10 4.99
CA ARG A 726 26.58 9.21 4.74
C ARG A 726 25.93 7.85 4.57
N MET A 727 26.57 6.95 3.83
CA MET A 727 26.07 5.59 3.61
C MET A 727 26.01 4.80 4.93
N GLU A 728 27.06 4.84 5.74
CA GLU A 728 27.11 4.22 7.07
C GLU A 728 25.98 4.73 7.97
N HIS A 729 25.86 6.06 8.11
CA HIS A 729 24.83 6.65 8.95
C HIS A 729 23.41 6.33 8.46
N LEU A 730 23.19 6.28 7.15
CA LEU A 730 21.90 5.90 6.57
C LEU A 730 21.57 4.43 6.85
N LEU A 731 22.55 3.53 6.77
CA LEU A 731 22.38 2.10 7.11
C LEU A 731 22.11 1.89 8.60
N GLU A 732 22.73 2.68 9.48
CA GLU A 732 22.57 2.58 10.93
C GLU A 732 21.26 3.21 11.43
N THR A 733 20.92 4.40 10.94
CA THR A 733 19.85 5.22 11.50
C THR A 733 18.61 5.31 10.63
N GLY A 734 18.71 4.92 9.35
CA GLY A 734 17.68 5.14 8.34
C GLY A 734 17.48 6.61 7.97
N ARG A 735 18.39 7.51 8.37
CA ARG A 735 18.33 8.95 8.08
C ARG A 735 19.59 9.43 7.34
N PRO A 736 19.47 10.37 6.40
CA PRO A 736 20.64 10.99 5.76
C PRO A 736 21.50 11.76 6.77
N LEU A 737 22.82 11.58 6.70
CA LEU A 737 23.78 12.41 7.43
C LEU A 737 23.99 13.74 6.71
N ARG A 738 23.79 14.85 7.41
CA ARG A 738 24.06 16.20 6.89
C ARG A 738 25.45 16.68 7.31
N ASN A 739 26.46 16.07 6.73
CA ASN A 739 27.87 16.42 6.92
C ASN A 739 28.39 17.40 5.87
#